data_AF-D2TLZ0-F1
#
_entry.id   AF-D2TLZ0-F1
#
_cell.length_a   1.000
_cell.length_b   1.000
_cell.length_c   1.000
_cell.angle_alpha   90.00
_cell.angle_beta   90.00
_cell.angle_gamma   90.00
#
_symmetry.space_group_name_H-M   'P 1'
#
loop_
_entity.id
_entity.type
_entity.pdbx_description
1 polymer ?
#
loop_
_entity_poly.entity_id
_entity_poly.type
_entity_poly.pdbx_seq_one_letter_code
_entity_poly.pdbx_strand_id
1 'polypeptide(L)'
;MTSEIVLNLDFPEYKDDFCTDSIDEQDNELWQQQANKKLLSFLEVMGEEARRYKENNSRSTHPHYKTLSSYHHAIFISGARGAGKTVFMRNARFSWQKHYNKDLKRPKLYFIDVIDPTLLNIDDRFSEVIIASIYATVEKRMKQPDIAQNIKDNFINSLKTLSGALGKSKDYDEYRGIDRIQKYRSGIHLEKYFHQFLISSVELLDCDALVLPIDDVDMKIDNAFGVLDDIRCLLSCPLVLPLVSGDNDLYRFIAKSKFEELLNRKANSNYAKEGSEIAERLSEAYITKVFPSHVKIPLQPIDELLPYLYIHSNEDENKQHTSYSEFIKLVQQKFYFLCNGQERSTNWPQPRSAREVTQLIRSLPPSTLSKEDDSGTDLWQRFAVWAEERRDGLALTNVESYLFIKNAKAVEDLNLSNLIAFNPLLQKGKYPWAEKDFYKQQSQRRKELNAPETNSGILNTVFSEQRKDFILRSMPALELIMEPMYVTKTVAEKNDNSALIAIYTHSDYYSQQQNRRCHIFFGRAFEIMFWSVLAKTENLPQEFYEKDKFKSLFGNIFKKVPFYSIFSMNPTKVVDEENDDGSEPDFSQKLDDSINELVEDIYIWATSNKLRAFKNKNLIPLMTCVFNKVFSQINVLRKNVQDRVKFRDEHLSDLAKRFEYMFINAIFTFIREGVVVNTNVATGAAPARVRNLSEFNRYDKTLSRNMSGILSVKEDNGLTIVKESEGDIADLLFEIWHSPLFKLTTRTCYPIGKINSQNTAQENLSSDFNSFFENGINFELIKQYYWQTSNHDNIRTADVREWATSRLNEAIILFSWMKESKSIKAKIDGQSYEGRLFRGLQQALEGYEEV
;
A
#
# COMPACT_ATOMS: atom_id res chain seq x y z
N MET A 1 32.51 6.77 9.43
CA MET A 1 31.46 7.48 8.67
C MET A 1 31.40 6.87 7.28
N THR A 2 30.20 6.49 6.84
CA THR A 2 29.92 6.08 5.46
C THR A 2 30.02 7.31 4.58
N SER A 3 30.78 7.22 3.48
CA SER A 3 30.89 8.30 2.50
C SER A 3 29.66 8.31 1.60
N GLU A 4 29.51 9.39 0.84
CA GLU A 4 28.54 9.50 -0.25
C GLU A 4 28.60 8.30 -1.20
N ILE A 5 27.45 7.84 -1.68
CA ILE A 5 27.29 6.77 -2.68
C ILE A 5 26.69 7.40 -3.93
N VAL A 6 27.33 7.22 -5.08
CA VAL A 6 26.84 7.77 -6.36
C VAL A 6 26.26 6.66 -7.23
N LEU A 7 25.05 6.86 -7.74
CA LEU A 7 24.48 6.08 -8.85
C LEU A 7 24.51 6.95 -10.12
N ASN A 8 25.39 6.59 -11.03
CA ASN A 8 25.54 7.29 -12.31
C ASN A 8 24.66 6.65 -13.39
N LEU A 9 23.69 7.42 -13.90
CA LEU A 9 22.75 6.95 -14.91
C LEU A 9 23.34 6.95 -16.33
N ASP A 10 24.44 7.68 -16.56
CA ASP A 10 25.10 7.78 -17.87
C ASP A 10 25.91 6.52 -18.22
N PHE A 11 26.28 5.71 -17.22
CA PHE A 11 26.88 4.41 -17.44
C PHE A 11 25.82 3.33 -17.72
N PRO A 12 26.12 2.29 -18.52
CA PRO A 12 25.24 1.14 -18.69
C PRO A 12 24.95 0.45 -17.35
N GLU A 13 23.73 -0.12 -17.18
CA GLU A 13 23.29 -0.76 -15.93
C GLU A 13 24.25 -1.83 -15.40
N TYR A 14 24.88 -2.58 -16.30
CA TYR A 14 25.79 -3.69 -15.98
C TYR A 14 27.28 -3.34 -16.14
N LYS A 15 27.61 -2.05 -16.28
CA LYS A 15 29.00 -1.59 -16.23
C LYS A 15 29.41 -1.48 -14.77
N ASP A 16 29.78 -2.63 -14.21
CA ASP A 16 30.07 -2.78 -12.77
C ASP A 16 31.53 -2.44 -12.40
N ASP A 17 32.36 -2.03 -13.36
CA ASP A 17 33.79 -1.72 -13.13
C ASP A 17 33.95 -0.27 -12.63
N PHE A 18 33.67 -0.06 -11.35
CA PHE A 18 33.67 1.26 -10.70
C PHE A 18 35.07 1.81 -10.37
N CYS A 19 36.12 1.05 -10.68
CA CYS A 19 37.51 1.40 -10.40
C CYS A 19 38.39 1.03 -11.60
N THR A 20 38.16 1.66 -12.75
CA THR A 20 39.12 1.60 -13.88
C THR A 20 40.31 2.53 -13.61
N ASP A 21 41.42 2.37 -14.35
CA ASP A 21 42.74 3.02 -14.13
C ASP A 21 42.76 4.57 -14.11
N SER A 22 41.60 5.24 -14.19
CA SER A 22 41.47 6.68 -13.96
C SER A 22 41.67 7.02 -12.48
N ILE A 23 42.67 7.85 -12.22
CA ILE A 23 43.22 8.22 -10.91
C ILE A 23 42.28 9.14 -10.09
N ASP A 24 41.10 9.48 -10.59
CA ASP A 24 40.24 10.46 -9.92
C ASP A 24 39.53 9.86 -8.70
N GLU A 25 39.81 10.44 -7.54
CA GLU A 25 39.28 10.06 -6.22
C GLU A 25 37.79 10.39 -6.03
N GLN A 26 37.08 10.84 -7.08
CA GLN A 26 35.80 11.53 -6.95
C GLN A 26 34.54 10.66 -7.11
N ASP A 27 34.61 9.50 -7.76
CA ASP A 27 33.40 8.71 -8.03
C ASP A 27 33.23 7.54 -7.04
N ASN A 28 32.53 7.79 -5.93
CA ASN A 28 32.18 6.78 -4.92
C ASN A 28 31.00 5.88 -5.39
N GLU A 29 31.15 5.21 -6.54
CA GLU A 29 30.11 4.35 -7.13
C GLU A 29 30.01 2.96 -6.46
N LEU A 30 30.98 2.59 -5.61
CA LEU A 30 30.88 1.36 -4.82
C LEU A 30 29.96 1.56 -3.61
N TRP A 31 28.79 0.92 -3.61
CA TRP A 31 27.79 1.11 -2.54
C TRP A 31 28.22 0.49 -1.20
N GLN A 32 28.81 -0.71 -1.25
CA GLN A 32 29.14 -1.52 -0.07
C GLN A 32 30.50 -1.12 0.54
N GLN A 33 30.67 0.16 0.89
CA GLN A 33 31.95 0.75 1.31
C GLN A 33 32.48 0.18 2.62
N GLN A 34 31.61 -0.08 3.60
CA GLN A 34 32.02 -0.64 4.90
C GLN A 34 32.45 -2.10 4.76
N ALA A 35 31.72 -2.88 3.97
CA ALA A 35 32.10 -4.25 3.63
C ALA A 35 33.46 -4.30 2.92
N ASN A 36 33.72 -3.35 2.01
CA ASN A 36 35.00 -3.27 1.31
C ASN A 36 36.16 -2.98 2.26
N LYS A 37 35.99 -2.06 3.23
CA LYS A 37 37.00 -1.80 4.26
C LYS A 37 37.35 -3.06 5.07
N LYS A 38 36.34 -3.86 5.44
CA LYS A 38 36.55 -5.15 6.13
C LYS A 38 37.30 -6.16 5.24
N LEU A 39 36.90 -6.27 3.97
CA LEU A 39 37.56 -7.14 3.00
C LEU A 39 39.06 -6.83 2.90
N LEU A 40 39.42 -5.55 2.74
CA LEU A 40 40.81 -5.13 2.67
C LEU A 40 41.59 -5.51 3.94
N SER A 41 40.99 -5.33 5.12
CA SER A 41 41.64 -5.73 6.38
C SER A 41 41.87 -7.24 6.50
N PHE A 42 40.92 -8.07 6.04
CA PHE A 42 41.08 -9.52 6.06
C PHE A 42 42.12 -10.00 5.05
N LEU A 43 42.13 -9.42 3.84
CA LEU A 43 43.14 -9.73 2.83
C LEU A 43 44.55 -9.38 3.29
N GLU A 44 44.71 -8.27 4.01
CA GLU A 44 46.01 -7.86 4.59
C GLU A 44 46.47 -8.85 5.66
N VAL A 45 45.61 -9.20 6.63
CA VAL A 45 45.94 -10.15 7.71
C VAL A 45 46.25 -11.54 7.14
N MET A 46 45.35 -12.09 6.33
CA MET A 46 45.51 -13.45 5.78
C MET A 46 46.66 -13.52 4.77
N GLY A 47 46.92 -12.45 4.01
CA GLY A 47 48.05 -12.36 3.10
C GLY A 47 49.39 -12.32 3.83
N GLU A 48 49.47 -11.66 4.99
CA GLU A 48 50.66 -11.66 5.84
C GLU A 48 50.96 -13.07 6.39
N GLU A 49 49.92 -13.80 6.80
CA GLU A 49 50.02 -15.19 7.21
C GLU A 49 50.49 -16.10 6.07
N ALA A 50 49.97 -15.88 4.86
CA ALA A 50 50.38 -16.59 3.65
C ALA A 50 51.87 -16.35 3.32
N ARG A 51 52.33 -15.10 3.40
CA ARG A 51 53.74 -14.74 3.19
C ARG A 51 54.64 -15.48 4.19
N ARG A 52 54.30 -15.48 5.47
CA ARG A 52 55.04 -16.21 6.52
C ARG A 52 55.07 -17.71 6.25
N TYR A 53 53.95 -18.28 5.81
CA TYR A 53 53.87 -19.69 5.44
C TYR A 53 54.77 -20.01 4.22
N LYS A 54 54.78 -19.15 3.20
CA LYS A 54 55.66 -19.26 2.03
C LYS A 54 57.14 -19.22 2.43
N GLU A 55 57.56 -18.20 3.17
CA GLU A 55 58.95 -18.03 3.62
C GLU A 55 59.45 -19.22 4.45
N ASN A 56 58.60 -19.71 5.37
CA ASN A 56 58.93 -20.88 6.17
C ASN A 56 59.15 -22.12 5.31
N ASN A 57 58.41 -22.28 4.20
CA ASN A 57 58.56 -23.40 3.28
C ASN A 57 59.80 -23.28 2.38
N SER A 58 60.16 -22.08 1.94
CA SER A 58 61.36 -21.84 1.12
C SER A 58 62.69 -22.04 1.87
N ARG A 59 62.74 -21.85 3.19
CA ARG A 59 63.97 -21.97 4.01
C ARG A 59 64.32 -23.38 4.49
N SER A 60 63.53 -24.40 4.17
CA SER A 60 63.67 -25.75 4.73
C SER A 60 64.49 -26.68 3.84
N THR A 61 65.57 -27.26 4.39
CA THR A 61 66.48 -28.18 3.67
C THR A 61 65.92 -29.61 3.49
N HIS A 62 64.80 -29.97 4.14
CA HIS A 62 64.19 -31.32 4.09
C HIS A 62 62.67 -31.26 3.78
N PRO A 63 62.23 -31.47 2.53
CA PRO A 63 60.83 -31.26 2.08
C PRO A 63 59.81 -32.31 2.53
N HIS A 64 60.24 -33.51 2.97
CA HIS A 64 59.37 -34.68 3.07
C HIS A 64 58.61 -34.85 4.40
N TYR A 65 58.95 -34.10 5.45
CA TYR A 65 58.47 -34.33 6.84
C TYR A 65 57.85 -33.11 7.55
N LYS A 66 57.35 -32.10 6.81
CA LYS A 66 56.68 -30.95 7.45
C LYS A 66 55.21 -31.23 7.75
N THR A 67 54.79 -30.90 8.98
CA THR A 67 53.39 -30.75 9.37
C THR A 67 52.78 -29.60 8.56
N LEU A 68 51.84 -29.89 7.67
CA LEU A 68 51.09 -28.86 6.95
C LEU A 68 50.18 -28.15 7.95
N SER A 69 50.31 -26.83 8.04
CA SER A 69 49.37 -26.00 8.79
C SER A 69 48.14 -25.76 7.92
N SER A 70 46.99 -26.30 8.33
CA SER A 70 45.70 -26.09 7.68
C SER A 70 45.06 -24.81 8.25
N TYR A 71 44.72 -23.87 7.38
CA TYR A 71 44.07 -22.60 7.74
C TYR A 71 42.77 -22.45 6.95
N HIS A 72 41.69 -22.06 7.61
CA HIS A 72 40.41 -21.77 6.95
C HIS A 72 40.29 -20.27 6.67
N HIS A 73 40.83 -19.83 5.53
CA HIS A 73 40.84 -18.43 5.08
C HIS A 73 39.67 -18.06 4.14
N ALA A 74 38.59 -18.85 4.15
CA ALA A 74 37.40 -18.53 3.35
C ALA A 74 36.70 -17.29 3.91
N ILE A 75 36.80 -16.17 3.21
CA ILE A 75 36.07 -14.93 3.51
C ILE A 75 34.69 -15.05 2.88
N PHE A 76 33.65 -15.01 3.70
CA PHE A 76 32.27 -15.15 3.23
C PHE A 76 31.61 -13.79 3.09
N ILE A 77 31.23 -13.43 1.86
CA ILE A 77 30.49 -12.22 1.53
C ILE A 77 29.01 -12.58 1.51
N SER A 78 28.33 -12.24 2.60
CA SER A 78 26.94 -12.63 2.83
C SER A 78 25.99 -11.52 2.43
N GLY A 79 24.94 -11.85 1.69
CA GLY A 79 23.88 -10.90 1.39
C GLY A 79 22.71 -11.56 0.68
N ALA A 80 21.52 -10.98 0.84
CA ALA A 80 20.32 -11.43 0.14
C ALA A 80 20.46 -11.29 -1.40
N ARG A 81 19.53 -11.89 -2.15
CA ARG A 81 19.46 -11.68 -3.61
C ARG A 81 19.30 -10.19 -3.93
N GLY A 82 20.06 -9.70 -4.92
CA GLY A 82 20.04 -8.28 -5.33
C GLY A 82 20.83 -7.31 -4.43
N ALA A 83 21.52 -7.78 -3.38
CA ALA A 83 22.31 -6.93 -2.47
C ALA A 83 23.61 -6.36 -3.09
N GLY A 84 23.98 -6.78 -4.31
CA GLY A 84 25.19 -6.35 -5.01
C GLY A 84 26.41 -7.26 -4.80
N LYS A 85 26.23 -8.56 -4.51
CA LYS A 85 27.31 -9.52 -4.28
C LYS A 85 28.29 -9.62 -5.46
N THR A 86 27.80 -9.89 -6.67
CA THR A 86 28.61 -9.97 -7.90
C THR A 86 29.39 -8.70 -8.18
N VAL A 87 28.72 -7.55 -8.06
CA VAL A 87 29.32 -6.22 -8.25
C VAL A 87 30.44 -5.99 -7.23
N PHE A 88 30.19 -6.31 -5.97
CA PHE A 88 31.20 -6.23 -4.91
C PHE A 88 32.42 -7.14 -5.19
N MET A 89 32.17 -8.36 -5.66
CA MET A 89 33.21 -9.35 -6.00
C MET A 89 34.08 -8.89 -7.16
N ARG A 90 33.50 -8.36 -8.23
CA ARG A 90 34.23 -7.83 -9.39
C ARG A 90 35.16 -6.67 -9.02
N ASN A 91 34.72 -5.81 -8.10
CA ASN A 91 35.50 -4.65 -7.64
C ASN A 91 36.54 -4.96 -6.55
N ALA A 92 36.56 -6.18 -5.99
CA ALA A 92 37.48 -6.57 -4.93
C ALA A 92 38.95 -6.46 -5.37
N ARG A 93 39.26 -6.89 -6.59
CA ARG A 93 40.61 -6.84 -7.17
C ARG A 93 41.13 -5.40 -7.25
N PHE A 94 40.35 -4.51 -7.85
CA PHE A 94 40.71 -3.10 -8.01
C PHE A 94 40.85 -2.40 -6.66
N SER A 95 39.93 -2.68 -5.73
CA SER A 95 40.00 -2.18 -4.35
C SER A 95 41.30 -2.60 -3.66
N TRP A 96 41.71 -3.86 -3.81
CA TRP A 96 42.97 -4.35 -3.26
C TRP A 96 44.18 -3.71 -3.94
N GLN A 97 44.19 -3.57 -5.27
CA GLN A 97 45.30 -2.91 -5.99
C GLN A 97 45.50 -1.47 -5.53
N LYS A 98 44.41 -0.69 -5.41
CA LYS A 98 44.45 0.68 -4.87
C LYS A 98 44.94 0.69 -3.42
N HIS A 99 44.58 -0.31 -2.63
CA HIS A 99 45.06 -0.45 -1.25
C HIS A 99 46.56 -0.81 -1.20
N TYR A 100 47.01 -1.79 -1.99
CA TYR A 100 48.41 -2.21 -2.08
C TYR A 100 49.32 -1.06 -2.53
N ASN A 101 48.91 -0.28 -3.54
CA ASN A 101 49.70 0.84 -4.05
C ASN A 101 49.93 1.96 -3.01
N LYS A 102 49.12 2.02 -1.94
CA LYS A 102 49.33 2.96 -0.83
C LYS A 102 50.44 2.54 0.14
N ASP A 103 50.76 1.24 0.22
CA ASP A 103 51.86 0.72 1.03
C ASP A 103 52.38 -0.59 0.43
N LEU A 104 53.53 -0.51 -0.27
CA LEU A 104 54.17 -1.65 -0.94
C LEU A 104 54.69 -2.74 0.02
N LYS A 105 54.66 -2.50 1.34
CA LYS A 105 54.98 -3.54 2.35
C LYS A 105 53.86 -4.58 2.49
N ARG A 106 52.66 -4.27 2.01
CA ARG A 106 51.49 -5.17 2.04
C ARG A 106 51.72 -6.46 1.26
N PRO A 107 50.99 -7.54 1.56
CA PRO A 107 51.11 -8.81 0.83
C PRO A 107 50.80 -8.64 -0.65
N LYS A 108 51.64 -9.22 -1.50
CA LYS A 108 51.43 -9.21 -2.95
C LYS A 108 50.43 -10.32 -3.31
N LEU A 109 49.16 -9.96 -3.41
CA LEU A 109 48.09 -10.91 -3.71
C LEU A 109 47.79 -10.96 -5.22
N TYR A 110 47.59 -12.17 -5.74
CA TYR A 110 47.18 -12.38 -7.13
C TYR A 110 45.70 -12.80 -7.18
N PHE A 111 44.85 -12.00 -7.84
CA PHE A 111 43.43 -12.32 -8.02
C PHE A 111 43.22 -13.16 -9.28
N ILE A 112 42.62 -14.34 -9.11
CA ILE A 112 42.17 -15.19 -10.20
C ILE A 112 40.83 -14.64 -10.73
N ASP A 113 40.51 -14.94 -11.99
CA ASP A 113 39.21 -14.63 -12.59
C ASP A 113 38.07 -15.25 -11.76
N VAL A 114 36.94 -14.54 -11.65
CA VAL A 114 35.80 -14.97 -10.84
C VAL A 114 35.27 -16.31 -11.36
N ILE A 115 35.15 -17.29 -10.47
CA ILE A 115 34.56 -18.59 -10.78
C ILE A 115 33.07 -18.54 -10.45
N ASP A 116 32.24 -18.84 -11.44
CA ASP A 116 30.80 -19.02 -11.29
C ASP A 116 30.47 -20.52 -11.31
N PRO A 117 30.16 -21.15 -10.15
CA PRO A 117 29.82 -22.56 -10.08
C PRO A 117 28.52 -22.93 -10.78
N THR A 118 27.68 -21.96 -11.16
CA THR A 118 26.44 -22.27 -11.89
C THR A 118 26.70 -22.84 -13.29
N LEU A 119 27.89 -22.56 -13.85
CA LEU A 119 28.35 -23.09 -15.15
C LEU A 119 28.78 -24.56 -15.12
N LEU A 120 28.91 -25.17 -13.93
CA LEU A 120 29.28 -26.58 -13.79
C LEU A 120 28.13 -27.48 -14.24
N ASN A 121 28.39 -28.58 -14.94
CA ASN A 121 27.39 -29.64 -15.13
C ASN A 121 27.19 -30.43 -13.82
N ILE A 122 26.19 -31.32 -13.79
CA ILE A 122 25.85 -32.12 -12.59
C ILE A 122 27.01 -33.03 -12.16
N ASP A 123 27.83 -33.50 -13.12
CA ASP A 123 28.93 -34.44 -12.88
C ASP A 123 30.31 -33.76 -12.74
N ASP A 124 30.39 -32.43 -12.92
CA ASP A 124 31.66 -31.71 -12.88
C ASP A 124 32.08 -31.48 -11.42
N ARG A 125 33.34 -31.81 -11.08
CA ARG A 125 33.88 -31.57 -9.74
C ARG A 125 34.41 -30.15 -9.63
N PHE A 126 33.94 -29.41 -8.63
CA PHE A 126 34.37 -28.02 -8.43
C PHE A 126 35.88 -27.90 -8.17
N SER A 127 36.48 -28.88 -7.47
CA SER A 127 37.93 -29.01 -7.33
C SER A 127 38.70 -28.95 -8.66
N GLU A 128 38.18 -29.55 -9.73
CA GLU A 128 38.85 -29.56 -11.04
C GLU A 128 38.78 -28.18 -11.71
N VAL A 129 37.68 -27.46 -11.52
CA VAL A 129 37.50 -26.10 -12.04
C VAL A 129 38.43 -25.11 -11.33
N ILE A 130 38.64 -25.27 -10.03
CA ILE A 130 39.63 -24.47 -9.29
C ILE A 130 41.03 -24.70 -9.87
N ILE A 131 41.43 -25.96 -10.07
CA ILE A 131 42.75 -26.30 -10.60
C ILE A 131 42.92 -25.77 -12.02
N ALA A 132 41.90 -25.92 -12.87
CA ALA A 132 41.90 -25.41 -14.24
C ALA A 132 42.03 -23.87 -14.27
N SER A 133 41.37 -23.17 -13.35
CA SER A 133 41.43 -21.70 -13.25
C SER A 133 42.82 -21.21 -12.82
N ILE A 134 43.43 -21.89 -11.85
CA ILE A 134 44.82 -21.62 -11.43
C ILE A 134 45.79 -21.93 -12.58
N TYR A 135 45.63 -23.08 -13.24
CA TYR A 135 46.45 -23.47 -14.39
C TYR A 135 46.38 -22.44 -15.52
N ALA A 136 45.19 -22.01 -15.91
CA ALA A 136 45.00 -21.00 -16.97
C ALA A 136 45.70 -19.67 -16.63
N THR A 137 45.74 -19.31 -15.34
CA THR A 137 46.45 -18.13 -14.84
C THR A 137 47.97 -18.31 -14.94
N VAL A 138 48.48 -19.45 -14.45
CA VAL A 138 49.91 -19.79 -14.46
C VAL A 138 50.45 -19.96 -15.89
N GLU A 139 49.67 -20.55 -16.80
CA GLU A 139 50.08 -20.78 -18.19
C GLU A 139 50.41 -19.47 -18.92
N LYS A 140 49.64 -18.40 -18.68
CA LYS A 140 49.92 -17.06 -19.23
C LYS A 140 51.30 -16.55 -18.79
N ARG A 141 51.68 -16.80 -17.55
CA ARG A 141 52.99 -16.41 -16.98
C ARG A 141 54.11 -17.32 -17.48
N MET A 142 53.87 -18.63 -17.62
CA MET A 142 54.83 -19.60 -18.16
C MET A 142 55.31 -19.29 -19.59
N LYS A 143 54.48 -18.63 -20.40
CA LYS A 143 54.82 -18.20 -21.77
C LYS A 143 55.86 -17.08 -21.81
N GLN A 144 56.18 -16.44 -20.68
CA GLN A 144 57.18 -15.39 -20.61
C GLN A 144 58.62 -15.96 -20.51
N PRO A 145 59.60 -15.33 -21.17
CA PRO A 145 60.97 -15.86 -21.29
C PRO A 145 61.83 -15.69 -20.02
N ASP A 146 61.36 -14.92 -19.04
CA ASP A 146 62.06 -14.52 -17.81
C ASP A 146 62.00 -15.57 -16.68
N ILE A 147 61.26 -16.66 -16.86
CA ILE A 147 61.05 -17.68 -15.82
C ILE A 147 61.99 -18.87 -16.02
N ALA A 148 62.75 -19.19 -14.97
CA ALA A 148 63.69 -20.30 -14.95
C ALA A 148 62.99 -21.66 -15.18
N GLN A 149 63.64 -22.54 -15.95
CA GLN A 149 63.06 -23.83 -16.37
C GLN A 149 62.75 -24.76 -15.18
N ASN A 150 63.56 -24.75 -14.13
CA ASN A 150 63.34 -25.53 -12.92
C ASN A 150 62.01 -25.19 -12.21
N ILE A 151 61.60 -23.92 -12.21
CA ILE A 151 60.31 -23.47 -11.63
C ILE A 151 59.15 -24.02 -12.47
N LYS A 152 59.28 -23.98 -13.81
CA LYS A 152 58.29 -24.55 -14.74
C LYS A 152 58.15 -26.06 -14.53
N ASP A 153 59.26 -26.77 -14.40
CA ASP A 153 59.28 -28.22 -14.20
C ASP A 153 58.66 -28.60 -12.84
N ASN A 154 58.96 -27.85 -11.78
CA ASN A 154 58.36 -28.05 -10.45
C ASN A 154 56.83 -27.92 -10.49
N PHE A 155 56.31 -26.88 -11.15
CA PHE A 155 54.87 -26.69 -11.32
C PHE A 155 54.23 -27.85 -12.08
N ILE A 156 54.76 -28.23 -13.25
CA ILE A 156 54.24 -29.34 -14.06
C ILE A 156 54.25 -30.65 -13.27
N ASN A 157 55.31 -30.92 -12.51
CA ASN A 157 55.42 -32.12 -11.69
C ASN A 157 54.36 -32.12 -10.57
N SER A 158 54.19 -31.01 -9.87
CA SER A 158 53.16 -30.89 -8.82
C SER A 158 51.73 -31.05 -9.36
N LEU A 159 51.44 -30.50 -10.54
CA LEU A 159 50.17 -30.66 -11.23
C LEU A 159 49.92 -32.12 -11.65
N LYS A 160 50.93 -32.81 -12.20
CA LYS A 160 50.83 -34.24 -12.53
C LYS A 160 50.54 -35.09 -11.30
N THR A 161 51.23 -34.83 -10.19
CA THR A 161 50.98 -35.53 -8.91
C THR A 161 49.57 -35.30 -8.40
N LEU A 162 49.08 -34.05 -8.43
CA LEU A 162 47.73 -33.70 -8.01
C LEU A 162 46.66 -34.33 -8.91
N SER A 163 46.82 -34.22 -10.24
CA SER A 163 45.91 -34.80 -11.22
C SER A 163 45.81 -36.33 -11.08
N GLY A 164 46.93 -37.01 -10.84
CA GLY A 164 46.95 -38.45 -10.57
C GLY A 164 46.21 -38.86 -9.30
N ALA A 165 46.13 -37.99 -8.29
CA ALA A 165 45.38 -38.22 -7.07
C ALA A 165 43.87 -37.93 -7.20
N LEU A 166 43.45 -37.17 -8.21
CA LEU A 166 42.05 -36.78 -8.44
C LEU A 166 41.23 -37.80 -9.24
N GLY A 167 41.79 -38.90 -9.76
CA GLY A 167 41.07 -39.87 -10.64
C GLY A 167 39.70 -40.37 -10.12
N LYS A 168 38.79 -40.78 -11.03
CA LYS A 168 37.36 -41.08 -10.75
C LYS A 168 37.15 -42.42 -10.03
N SER A 169 36.17 -42.48 -9.12
CA SER A 169 35.78 -43.67 -8.33
C SER A 169 35.52 -44.93 -9.17
N LYS A 170 35.00 -44.79 -10.39
CA LYS A 170 34.80 -45.89 -11.35
C LYS A 170 36.09 -46.51 -11.87
N ASP A 171 37.20 -45.76 -11.89
CA ASP A 171 38.51 -46.29 -12.25
C ASP A 171 39.10 -47.13 -11.10
N TYR A 172 38.56 -47.10 -9.88
CA TYR A 172 39.13 -47.79 -8.71
C TYR A 172 38.73 -49.26 -8.61
N ASP A 173 37.66 -49.68 -9.29
CA ASP A 173 37.20 -51.07 -9.31
C ASP A 173 38.04 -51.96 -10.26
N GLU A 174 38.81 -51.36 -11.17
CA GLU A 174 39.75 -52.08 -12.06
C GLU A 174 41.11 -52.41 -11.40
N TYR A 175 41.49 -51.71 -10.32
CA TYR A 175 42.75 -51.96 -9.63
C TYR A 175 42.61 -53.02 -8.52
N ARG A 176 43.48 -54.04 -8.54
CA ARG A 176 43.58 -55.06 -7.48
C ARG A 176 44.91 -54.93 -6.73
N GLY A 177 44.91 -55.21 -5.42
CA GLY A 177 46.14 -55.30 -4.62
C GLY A 177 46.81 -53.95 -4.29
N ILE A 178 48.14 -53.87 -4.43
CA ILE A 178 48.99 -52.74 -4.01
C ILE A 178 48.65 -51.45 -4.75
N ASP A 179 48.25 -51.52 -6.03
CA ASP A 179 47.90 -50.34 -6.83
C ASP A 179 46.66 -49.63 -6.28
N ARG A 180 45.70 -50.39 -5.74
CA ARG A 180 44.53 -49.84 -5.04
C ARG A 180 44.95 -49.14 -3.75
N ILE A 181 45.88 -49.73 -2.99
CA ILE A 181 46.43 -49.13 -1.75
C ILE A 181 47.22 -47.85 -2.06
N GLN A 182 48.02 -47.83 -3.13
CA GLN A 182 48.75 -46.64 -3.56
C GLN A 182 47.80 -45.52 -3.99
N LYS A 183 46.72 -45.81 -4.74
CA LYS A 183 45.69 -44.81 -5.11
C LYS A 183 44.89 -44.31 -3.89
N TYR A 184 44.53 -45.17 -2.94
CA TYR A 184 43.90 -44.75 -1.68
C TYR A 184 44.84 -43.87 -0.84
N ARG A 185 46.12 -44.24 -0.76
CA ARG A 185 47.16 -43.42 -0.13
C ARG A 185 47.30 -42.06 -0.82
N SER A 186 47.16 -42.00 -2.14
CA SER A 186 47.14 -40.74 -2.90
C SER A 186 45.92 -39.89 -2.59
N GLY A 187 44.73 -40.50 -2.44
CA GLY A 187 43.51 -39.80 -2.00
C GLY A 187 43.57 -39.27 -0.57
N ILE A 188 44.25 -39.98 0.35
CA ILE A 188 44.52 -39.52 1.73
C ILE A 188 45.46 -38.29 1.75
N HIS A 189 46.29 -38.12 0.73
CA HIS A 189 47.24 -37.00 0.61
C HIS A 189 46.77 -35.89 -0.34
N LEU A 190 45.49 -35.86 -0.74
CA LEU A 190 44.97 -34.88 -1.70
C LEU A 190 45.22 -33.43 -1.25
N GLU A 191 44.95 -33.11 0.02
CA GLU A 191 45.26 -31.79 0.62
C GLU A 191 46.75 -31.46 0.49
N LYS A 192 47.64 -32.41 0.78
CA LYS A 192 49.09 -32.23 0.66
C LYS A 192 49.53 -31.94 -0.77
N TYR A 193 49.01 -32.68 -1.75
CA TYR A 193 49.34 -32.45 -3.15
C TYR A 193 48.78 -31.12 -3.65
N PHE A 194 47.61 -30.71 -3.17
CA PHE A 194 47.04 -29.40 -3.47
C PHE A 194 47.90 -28.25 -2.89
N HIS A 195 48.41 -28.39 -1.66
CA HIS A 195 49.35 -27.42 -1.08
C HIS A 195 50.63 -27.31 -1.92
N GLN A 196 51.21 -28.44 -2.36
CA GLN A 196 52.41 -28.44 -3.20
C GLN A 196 52.17 -27.79 -4.56
N PHE A 197 51.00 -28.02 -5.15
CA PHE A 197 50.56 -27.34 -6.36
C PHE A 197 50.45 -25.82 -6.16
N LEU A 198 49.86 -25.37 -5.05
CA LEU A 198 49.75 -23.94 -4.73
C LEU A 198 51.11 -23.29 -4.47
N ILE A 199 52.02 -23.97 -3.76
CA ILE A 199 53.40 -23.47 -3.52
C ILE A 199 54.09 -23.19 -4.87
N SER A 200 54.08 -24.17 -5.77
CA SER A 200 54.68 -24.00 -7.11
C SER A 200 53.98 -22.90 -7.92
N SER A 201 52.66 -22.73 -7.74
CA SER A 201 51.87 -21.69 -8.42
C SER A 201 52.24 -20.27 -7.96
N VAL A 202 52.33 -20.03 -6.64
CA VAL A 202 52.65 -18.70 -6.09
C VAL A 202 54.10 -18.30 -6.33
N GLU A 203 55.02 -19.27 -6.41
CA GLU A 203 56.42 -19.05 -6.80
C GLU A 203 56.51 -18.57 -8.24
N LEU A 204 55.79 -19.24 -9.16
CA LEU A 204 55.77 -18.90 -10.58
C LEU A 204 55.09 -17.56 -10.86
N LEU A 205 54.01 -17.24 -10.14
CA LEU A 205 53.29 -15.97 -10.24
C LEU A 205 53.97 -14.81 -9.48
N ASP A 206 55.03 -15.08 -8.72
CA ASP A 206 55.72 -14.11 -7.87
C ASP A 206 54.75 -13.34 -6.95
N CYS A 207 53.96 -14.08 -6.17
CA CYS A 207 52.97 -13.53 -5.23
C CYS A 207 53.02 -14.25 -3.88
N ASP A 208 52.39 -13.66 -2.87
CA ASP A 208 52.31 -14.22 -1.52
C ASP A 208 51.13 -15.19 -1.37
N ALA A 209 50.01 -14.93 -2.04
CA ALA A 209 48.84 -15.81 -2.07
C ALA A 209 47.96 -15.57 -3.31
N LEU A 210 47.13 -16.57 -3.62
CA LEU A 210 46.10 -16.50 -4.65
C LEU A 210 44.75 -16.16 -4.03
N VAL A 211 44.10 -15.08 -4.47
CA VAL A 211 42.72 -14.77 -4.11
C VAL A 211 41.82 -15.44 -5.13
N LEU A 212 40.85 -16.23 -4.64
CA LEU A 212 39.96 -17.06 -5.44
C LEU A 212 38.51 -16.59 -5.25
N PRO A 213 37.99 -15.71 -6.12
CA PRO A 213 36.61 -15.28 -6.06
C PRO A 213 35.67 -16.38 -6.59
N ILE A 214 34.69 -16.76 -5.79
CA ILE A 214 33.65 -17.75 -6.10
C ILE A 214 32.29 -17.08 -5.89
N ASP A 215 31.57 -16.80 -6.97
CA ASP A 215 30.31 -16.05 -6.95
C ASP A 215 29.08 -16.97 -7.11
N ASP A 216 27.92 -16.57 -6.60
CA ASP A 216 26.61 -17.20 -6.82
C ASP A 216 26.55 -18.74 -6.62
N VAL A 217 27.29 -19.28 -5.64
CA VAL A 217 27.22 -20.71 -5.28
C VAL A 217 25.78 -21.15 -4.95
N ASP A 218 24.98 -20.24 -4.39
CA ASP A 218 23.58 -20.46 -3.97
C ASP A 218 22.58 -20.48 -5.13
N MET A 219 22.98 -20.20 -6.37
CA MET A 219 22.07 -20.25 -7.53
C MET A 219 21.83 -21.66 -8.08
N LYS A 220 22.73 -22.62 -7.86
CA LYS A 220 22.57 -24.02 -8.32
C LYS A 220 22.58 -25.01 -7.16
N ILE A 221 21.40 -25.25 -6.59
CA ILE A 221 21.19 -26.07 -5.38
C ILE A 221 21.85 -27.46 -5.50
N ASP A 222 21.73 -28.13 -6.65
CA ASP A 222 22.23 -29.50 -6.84
C ASP A 222 23.74 -29.62 -6.64
N ASN A 223 24.49 -28.60 -7.05
CA ASN A 223 25.95 -28.58 -6.97
C ASN A 223 26.47 -27.83 -5.73
N ALA A 224 25.65 -26.95 -5.14
CA ALA A 224 26.06 -26.05 -4.07
C ALA A 224 26.64 -26.77 -2.85
N PHE A 225 26.06 -27.90 -2.41
CA PHE A 225 26.63 -28.65 -1.29
C PHE A 225 28.02 -29.23 -1.61
N GLY A 226 28.22 -29.73 -2.84
CA GLY A 226 29.51 -30.23 -3.29
C GLY A 226 30.56 -29.12 -3.35
N VAL A 227 30.18 -27.94 -3.86
CA VAL A 227 31.03 -26.74 -3.88
C VAL A 227 31.43 -26.31 -2.47
N LEU A 228 30.49 -26.26 -1.53
CA LEU A 228 30.77 -25.92 -0.12
C LEU A 228 31.72 -26.95 0.53
N ASP A 229 31.58 -28.24 0.19
CA ASP A 229 32.43 -29.28 0.74
C ASP A 229 33.84 -29.24 0.14
N ASP A 230 33.97 -28.93 -1.14
CA ASP A 230 35.26 -28.69 -1.80
C ASP A 230 35.95 -27.46 -1.20
N ILE A 231 35.22 -26.36 -0.92
CA ILE A 231 35.77 -25.19 -0.20
C ILE A 231 36.30 -25.61 1.17
N ARG A 232 35.52 -26.40 1.91
CA ARG A 232 35.89 -26.87 3.26
C ARG A 232 37.08 -27.85 3.27
N CYS A 233 37.15 -28.76 2.30
CA CYS A 233 38.13 -29.85 2.28
C CYS A 233 39.42 -29.47 1.55
N LEU A 234 39.32 -28.76 0.44
CA LEU A 234 40.45 -28.52 -0.47
C LEU A 234 41.12 -27.17 -0.24
N LEU A 235 40.34 -26.13 0.06
CA LEU A 235 40.84 -24.75 0.14
C LEU A 235 41.40 -24.38 1.52
N SER A 236 41.72 -25.36 2.36
CA SER A 236 42.28 -25.16 3.70
C SER A 236 43.80 -24.92 3.69
N CYS A 237 44.28 -24.15 2.70
CA CYS A 237 45.69 -23.81 2.51
C CYS A 237 45.91 -22.31 2.69
N PRO A 238 46.89 -21.86 3.50
CA PRO A 238 47.12 -20.43 3.71
C PRO A 238 47.53 -19.66 2.44
N LEU A 239 47.99 -20.34 1.37
CA LEU A 239 48.36 -19.71 0.09
C LEU A 239 47.18 -19.46 -0.85
N VAL A 240 45.97 -19.87 -0.50
CA VAL A 240 44.74 -19.56 -1.23
C VAL A 240 43.76 -18.85 -0.30
N LEU A 241 43.17 -17.76 -0.77
CA LEU A 241 42.23 -16.93 -0.04
C LEU A 241 40.88 -16.96 -0.79
N PRO A 242 39.97 -17.89 -0.44
CA PRO A 242 38.66 -17.96 -1.06
C PRO A 242 37.82 -16.75 -0.67
N LEU A 243 37.28 -16.03 -1.66
CA LEU A 243 36.22 -15.04 -1.47
C LEU A 243 34.93 -15.69 -1.96
N VAL A 244 34.02 -16.03 -1.06
CA VAL A 244 32.80 -16.78 -1.41
C VAL A 244 31.59 -15.89 -1.21
N SER A 245 30.78 -15.73 -2.26
CA SER A 245 29.55 -14.94 -2.23
C SER A 245 28.32 -15.87 -2.12
N GLY A 246 27.34 -15.48 -1.30
CA GLY A 246 26.06 -16.20 -1.21
C GLY A 246 25.14 -15.72 -0.10
N ASP A 247 23.97 -16.34 -0.01
CA ASP A 247 23.01 -16.15 1.07
C ASP A 247 23.21 -17.22 2.17
N ASN A 248 23.40 -16.77 3.41
CA ASN A 248 23.65 -17.65 4.56
C ASN A 248 22.45 -18.58 4.83
N ASP A 249 21.22 -18.10 4.63
CA ASP A 249 20.03 -18.87 4.91
C ASP A 249 19.79 -19.91 3.80
N LEU A 250 20.12 -19.58 2.54
CA LEU A 250 20.10 -20.57 1.45
C LEU A 250 21.15 -21.67 1.67
N TYR A 251 22.37 -21.33 2.09
CA TYR A 251 23.38 -22.35 2.39
C TYR A 251 22.97 -23.26 3.55
N ARG A 252 22.38 -22.70 4.61
CA ARG A 252 21.81 -23.51 5.71
C ARG A 252 20.71 -24.45 5.21
N PHE A 253 19.81 -23.95 4.37
CA PHE A 253 18.77 -24.75 3.75
C PHE A 253 19.33 -25.90 2.90
N ILE A 254 20.32 -25.62 2.04
CA ILE A 254 20.98 -26.61 1.19
C ILE A 254 21.67 -27.69 2.04
N ALA A 255 22.45 -27.28 3.05
CA ALA A 255 23.13 -28.22 3.95
C ALA A 255 22.12 -29.06 4.76
N LYS A 256 21.06 -28.44 5.29
CA LYS A 256 19.98 -29.15 6.00
C LYS A 256 19.34 -30.19 5.09
N SER A 257 18.91 -29.80 3.90
CA SER A 257 18.26 -30.70 2.94
C SER A 257 19.16 -31.90 2.62
N LYS A 258 20.48 -31.71 2.53
CA LYS A 258 21.43 -32.80 2.30
C LYS A 258 21.56 -33.73 3.50
N PHE A 259 21.65 -33.19 4.71
CA PHE A 259 21.70 -34.01 5.92
C PHE A 259 20.40 -34.76 6.18
N GLU A 260 19.24 -34.15 5.91
CA GLU A 260 17.94 -34.82 5.96
C GLU A 260 17.87 -35.99 4.98
N GLU A 261 18.33 -35.80 3.73
CA GLU A 261 18.41 -36.88 2.73
C GLU A 261 19.25 -38.05 3.26
N LEU A 262 20.42 -37.78 3.84
CA LEU A 262 21.33 -38.80 4.37
C LEU A 262 20.78 -39.52 5.61
N LEU A 263 20.06 -38.80 6.48
CA LEU A 263 19.45 -39.36 7.70
C LEU A 263 18.18 -40.17 7.36
N ASN A 264 17.35 -39.69 6.44
CA ASN A 264 16.13 -40.38 6.00
C ASN A 264 16.43 -41.67 5.24
N ARG A 265 17.53 -41.73 4.47
CA ARG A 265 18.02 -43.00 3.87
C ARG A 265 18.37 -44.07 4.91
N LYS A 266 18.58 -43.68 6.18
CA LYS A 266 18.99 -44.57 7.28
C LYS A 266 17.88 -44.82 8.32
N ALA A 267 16.74 -44.14 8.26
CA ALA A 267 15.71 -44.17 9.28
C ALA A 267 14.40 -44.82 8.80
N ASN A 268 13.76 -45.63 9.66
CA ASN A 268 12.34 -45.98 9.52
C ASN A 268 11.48 -44.75 9.87
N SER A 269 10.35 -44.57 9.19
CA SER A 269 9.51 -43.35 9.15
C SER A 269 9.08 -42.72 10.49
N ASN A 270 9.26 -43.39 11.63
CA ASN A 270 8.86 -42.90 12.95
C ASN A 270 9.78 -41.83 13.57
N TYR A 271 10.98 -41.61 13.04
CA TYR A 271 11.96 -40.64 13.58
C TYR A 271 12.15 -39.37 12.74
N ALA A 272 11.24 -39.08 11.81
CA ALA A 272 11.40 -37.99 10.85
C ALA A 272 11.56 -36.60 11.50
N LYS A 273 10.87 -36.35 12.62
CA LYS A 273 10.94 -35.07 13.34
C LYS A 273 12.30 -34.88 14.04
N GLU A 274 12.77 -35.90 14.74
CA GLU A 274 14.10 -35.89 15.39
C GLU A 274 15.23 -35.81 14.35
N GLY A 275 15.07 -36.49 13.21
CA GLY A 275 16.01 -36.40 12.09
C GLY A 275 16.13 -34.99 11.52
N SER A 276 15.02 -34.25 11.39
CA SER A 276 15.03 -32.86 10.92
C SER A 276 15.71 -31.90 11.91
N GLU A 277 15.47 -32.05 13.22
CA GLU A 277 16.15 -31.26 14.25
C GLU A 277 17.66 -31.52 14.31
N ILE A 278 18.08 -32.78 14.13
CA ILE A 278 19.50 -33.14 14.02
C ILE A 278 20.10 -32.55 12.75
N ALA A 279 19.39 -32.60 11.61
CA ALA A 279 19.86 -32.05 10.35
C ALA A 279 20.06 -30.53 10.42
N GLU A 280 19.19 -29.81 11.13
CA GLU A 280 19.34 -28.37 11.40
C GLU A 280 20.61 -28.10 12.21
N ARG A 281 20.83 -28.81 13.32
CA ARG A 281 22.04 -28.62 14.13
C ARG A 281 23.32 -28.95 13.36
N LEU A 282 23.28 -29.98 12.52
CA LEU A 282 24.40 -30.35 11.64
C LEU A 282 24.65 -29.30 10.57
N SER A 283 23.59 -28.71 9.99
CA SER A 283 23.72 -27.64 8.99
C SER A 283 24.39 -26.40 9.58
N GLU A 284 24.00 -25.98 10.79
CA GLU A 284 24.60 -24.84 11.48
C GLU A 284 26.08 -25.07 11.79
N ALA A 285 26.41 -26.25 12.32
CA ALA A 285 27.79 -26.63 12.62
C ALA A 285 28.64 -26.72 11.35
N TYR A 286 28.08 -27.28 10.27
CA TYR A 286 28.74 -27.38 8.97
C TYR A 286 29.04 -25.99 8.40
N ILE A 287 28.05 -25.11 8.29
CA ILE A 287 28.23 -23.76 7.75
C ILE A 287 29.20 -22.92 8.58
N THR A 288 29.21 -23.09 9.90
CA THR A 288 30.20 -22.42 10.77
C THR A 288 31.62 -22.91 10.52
N LYS A 289 31.77 -24.18 10.12
CA LYS A 289 33.07 -24.76 9.74
C LYS A 289 33.53 -24.31 8.36
N VAL A 290 32.61 -24.19 7.39
CA VAL A 290 32.95 -23.68 6.04
C VAL A 290 33.26 -22.19 6.10
N PHE A 291 32.45 -21.42 6.83
CA PHE A 291 32.55 -19.97 6.95
C PHE A 291 32.61 -19.55 8.43
N PRO A 292 33.81 -19.43 9.02
CA PRO A 292 33.97 -19.01 10.40
C PRO A 292 33.38 -17.62 10.66
N SER A 293 32.70 -17.44 11.79
CA SER A 293 31.93 -16.21 12.07
C SER A 293 32.75 -14.92 12.06
N HIS A 294 34.04 -14.98 12.41
CA HIS A 294 34.92 -13.81 12.49
C HIS A 294 35.43 -13.32 11.13
N VAL A 295 35.27 -14.11 10.06
CA VAL A 295 35.66 -13.77 8.68
C VAL A 295 34.47 -13.57 7.74
N LYS A 296 33.27 -13.38 8.30
CA LYS A 296 32.06 -13.06 7.54
C LYS A 296 31.95 -11.55 7.31
N ILE A 297 31.64 -11.17 6.08
CA ILE A 297 31.35 -9.81 5.65
C ILE A 297 29.89 -9.75 5.22
N PRO A 298 28.96 -9.37 6.12
CA PRO A 298 27.58 -9.09 5.70
C PRO A 298 27.55 -7.78 4.90
N LEU A 299 26.96 -7.84 3.71
CA LEU A 299 26.61 -6.66 2.93
C LEU A 299 25.49 -5.91 3.64
N GLN A 300 25.55 -4.58 3.61
CA GLN A 300 24.57 -3.73 4.27
C GLN A 300 23.21 -3.85 3.57
N PRO A 301 22.10 -3.92 4.33
CA PRO A 301 20.75 -3.82 3.80
C PRO A 301 20.54 -2.51 3.03
N ILE A 302 19.63 -2.52 2.06
CA ILE A 302 19.41 -1.35 1.19
C ILE A 302 19.00 -0.11 1.99
N ASP A 303 18.16 -0.28 3.03
CA ASP A 303 17.66 0.81 3.86
C ASP A 303 18.77 1.58 4.60
N GLU A 304 19.92 0.92 4.86
CA GLU A 304 21.08 1.58 5.46
C GLU A 304 21.91 2.38 4.45
N LEU A 305 21.79 2.06 3.16
CA LEU A 305 22.56 2.68 2.07
C LEU A 305 21.81 3.88 1.46
N LEU A 306 20.48 3.79 1.33
CA LEU A 306 19.63 4.80 0.70
C LEU A 306 19.83 6.24 1.23
N PRO A 307 20.03 6.48 2.53
CA PRO A 307 20.27 7.85 3.04
C PRO A 307 21.54 8.52 2.50
N TYR A 308 22.50 7.73 1.99
CA TYR A 308 23.77 8.21 1.45
C TYR A 308 23.81 8.17 -0.08
N LEU A 309 22.71 7.76 -0.73
CA LEU A 309 22.63 7.59 -2.17
C LEU A 309 22.28 8.92 -2.88
N TYR A 310 23.11 9.26 -3.86
CA TYR A 310 22.98 10.39 -4.75
C TYR A 310 22.92 9.90 -6.19
N ILE A 311 22.03 10.49 -6.98
CA ILE A 311 21.76 10.13 -8.36
C ILE A 311 22.40 11.19 -9.26
N HIS A 312 23.22 10.74 -10.20
CA HIS A 312 23.89 11.58 -11.19
C HIS A 312 23.38 11.29 -12.60
N SER A 313 23.12 12.34 -13.37
CA SER A 313 22.85 12.26 -14.81
C SER A 313 23.35 13.52 -15.51
N ASN A 314 23.98 13.36 -16.67
CA ASN A 314 24.44 14.48 -17.50
C ASN A 314 23.30 15.26 -18.16
N GLU A 315 22.06 14.75 -18.13
CA GLU A 315 20.88 15.47 -18.62
C GLU A 315 20.43 16.61 -17.69
N ASP A 316 20.92 16.65 -16.44
CA ASP A 316 20.61 17.71 -15.49
C ASP A 316 21.49 18.94 -15.75
N GLU A 317 20.90 19.99 -16.35
CA GLU A 317 21.59 21.24 -16.74
C GLU A 317 22.40 21.90 -15.60
N ASN A 318 22.04 21.62 -14.34
CA ASN A 318 22.66 22.18 -13.14
C ASN A 318 23.76 21.31 -12.51
N LYS A 319 24.07 20.11 -13.04
CA LYS A 319 25.04 19.16 -12.47
C LYS A 319 24.84 18.89 -10.95
N GLN A 320 23.62 19.04 -10.44
CA GLN A 320 23.33 18.78 -9.04
C GLN A 320 22.93 17.31 -8.87
N HIS A 321 23.64 16.62 -7.97
CA HIS A 321 23.26 15.29 -7.55
C HIS A 321 21.89 15.30 -6.88
N THR A 322 20.94 14.52 -7.39
CA THR A 322 19.63 14.35 -6.74
C THR A 322 19.76 13.34 -5.62
N SER A 323 19.50 13.72 -4.37
CA SER A 323 19.49 12.77 -3.26
C SER A 323 18.34 11.76 -3.42
N TYR A 324 18.49 10.56 -2.88
CA TYR A 324 17.40 9.58 -2.90
C TYR A 324 16.10 10.11 -2.24
N SER A 325 16.22 10.93 -1.19
CA SER A 325 15.04 11.55 -0.56
C SER A 325 14.29 12.50 -1.49
N GLU A 326 15.01 13.29 -2.29
CA GLU A 326 14.40 14.16 -3.31
C GLU A 326 13.77 13.34 -4.44
N PHE A 327 14.42 12.26 -4.87
CA PHE A 327 13.82 11.32 -5.82
C PHE A 327 12.47 10.79 -5.34
N ILE A 328 12.36 10.36 -4.08
CA ILE A 328 11.08 9.91 -3.49
C ILE A 328 10.03 11.01 -3.53
N LYS A 329 10.40 12.27 -3.24
CA LYS A 329 9.48 13.41 -3.32
C LYS A 329 8.98 13.63 -4.75
N LEU A 330 9.87 13.54 -5.75
CA LEU A 330 9.49 13.64 -7.16
C LEU A 330 8.49 12.55 -7.56
N VAL A 331 8.74 11.30 -7.15
CA VAL A 331 7.81 10.18 -7.38
C VAL A 331 6.45 10.47 -6.73
N GLN A 332 6.43 10.93 -5.48
CA GLN A 332 5.17 11.25 -4.78
C GLN A 332 4.42 12.40 -5.44
N GLN A 333 5.11 13.48 -5.81
CA GLN A 333 4.52 14.64 -6.49
C GLN A 333 3.94 14.28 -7.87
N LYS A 334 4.59 13.37 -8.61
CA LYS A 334 4.15 12.94 -9.94
C LYS A 334 2.99 11.94 -9.87
N PHE A 335 3.13 10.90 -9.05
CA PHE A 335 2.22 9.74 -9.05
C PHE A 335 1.10 9.82 -7.99
N TYR A 336 1.23 10.69 -7.00
CA TYR A 336 0.28 10.85 -5.89
C TYR A 336 -0.04 12.34 -5.66
N PHE A 337 -0.20 13.07 -6.75
CA PHE A 337 -0.49 14.50 -6.73
C PHE A 337 -1.67 14.84 -5.81
N LEU A 338 -1.52 15.89 -4.99
CA LEU A 338 -2.43 16.34 -3.93
C LEU A 338 -2.65 15.38 -2.74
N CYS A 339 -1.99 14.21 -2.70
CA CYS A 339 -2.02 13.35 -1.52
C CYS A 339 -0.93 13.76 -0.51
N ASN A 340 -1.33 13.99 0.74
CA ASN A 340 -0.47 14.40 1.85
C ASN A 340 0.14 13.23 2.67
N GLY A 341 -0.11 11.97 2.27
CA GLY A 341 0.33 10.77 2.99
C GLY A 341 -0.55 10.33 4.16
N GLN A 342 -1.60 11.08 4.53
CA GLN A 342 -2.59 10.65 5.52
C GLN A 342 -3.25 9.35 5.09
N GLU A 343 -3.51 8.48 6.07
CA GLU A 343 -4.07 7.14 5.84
C GLU A 343 -3.28 6.33 4.78
N ARG A 344 -1.98 6.59 4.65
CA ARG A 344 -1.08 5.96 3.66
C ARG A 344 -1.43 6.31 2.20
N SER A 345 -2.00 7.49 1.94
CA SER A 345 -2.43 7.95 0.61
C SER A 345 -1.30 8.14 -0.41
N THR A 346 -0.04 8.22 0.04
CA THR A 346 1.17 8.29 -0.80
C THR A 346 2.03 7.03 -0.70
N ASN A 347 1.47 5.93 -0.19
CA ASN A 347 2.20 4.66 -0.11
C ASN A 347 2.29 4.01 -1.49
N TRP A 348 3.48 3.52 -1.81
CA TRP A 348 3.79 2.92 -3.11
C TRP A 348 4.91 1.88 -2.95
N PRO A 349 5.11 0.97 -3.92
CA PRO A 349 6.04 -0.14 -3.76
C PRO A 349 7.50 0.31 -3.82
N GLN A 350 8.12 0.49 -2.64
CA GLN A 350 9.54 0.80 -2.51
C GLN A 350 10.43 -0.38 -2.97
N PRO A 351 11.63 -0.11 -3.52
CA PRO A 351 12.61 -1.14 -3.86
C PRO A 351 13.20 -1.80 -2.59
N ARG A 352 13.49 -3.10 -2.65
CA ARG A 352 14.02 -3.91 -1.51
C ARG A 352 15.49 -4.29 -1.62
N SER A 353 16.13 -3.99 -2.75
CA SER A 353 17.51 -4.37 -2.99
C SER A 353 18.24 -3.32 -3.82
N ALA A 354 19.57 -3.34 -3.82
CA ALA A 354 20.36 -2.41 -4.63
C ALA A 354 20.03 -2.54 -6.13
N ARG A 355 19.82 -3.77 -6.62
CA ARG A 355 19.36 -4.03 -7.98
C ARG A 355 18.01 -3.35 -8.26
N GLU A 356 17.03 -3.54 -7.39
CA GLU A 356 15.70 -2.95 -7.51
C GLU A 356 15.76 -1.41 -7.50
N VAL A 357 16.64 -0.81 -6.69
CA VAL A 357 16.84 0.65 -6.66
C VAL A 357 17.40 1.15 -8.00
N THR A 358 18.44 0.51 -8.52
CA THR A 358 19.03 0.87 -9.81
C THR A 358 18.00 0.77 -10.94
N GLN A 359 17.24 -0.32 -10.99
CA GLN A 359 16.20 -0.54 -12.00
C GLN A 359 15.11 0.52 -11.91
N LEU A 360 14.58 0.78 -10.71
CA LEU A 360 13.55 1.79 -10.50
C LEU A 360 14.00 3.19 -10.95
N ILE A 361 15.19 3.63 -10.53
CA ILE A 361 15.69 4.97 -10.87
C ILE A 361 15.94 5.09 -12.38
N ARG A 362 16.42 4.02 -13.04
CA ARG A 362 16.57 4.00 -14.50
C ARG A 362 15.23 3.96 -15.24
N SER A 363 14.22 3.30 -14.69
CA SER A 363 12.86 3.29 -15.24
C SER A 363 12.17 4.65 -15.08
N LEU A 364 12.44 5.36 -13.98
CA LEU A 364 11.83 6.64 -13.64
C LEU A 364 12.89 7.73 -13.35
N PRO A 365 13.74 8.14 -14.32
CA PRO A 365 14.82 9.08 -14.02
C PRO A 365 14.32 10.41 -13.44
N PRO A 366 15.05 11.06 -12.50
CA PRO A 366 14.67 12.36 -11.93
C PRO A 366 14.33 13.42 -12.98
N SER A 367 15.10 13.48 -14.08
CA SER A 367 14.90 14.40 -15.21
C SER A 367 13.55 14.22 -15.92
N THR A 368 12.98 13.01 -15.89
CA THR A 368 11.66 12.71 -16.47
C THR A 368 10.51 12.99 -15.50
N LEU A 369 10.77 12.87 -14.20
CA LEU A 369 9.78 13.13 -13.15
C LEU A 369 9.53 14.64 -12.97
N SER A 370 10.58 15.46 -13.14
CA SER A 370 10.52 16.92 -12.99
C SER A 370 9.84 17.65 -14.15
N LYS A 371 9.83 17.07 -15.36
CA LYS A 371 9.17 17.67 -16.54
C LYS A 371 7.66 17.78 -16.35
N GLU A 372 7.12 18.97 -16.62
CA GLU A 372 5.67 19.23 -16.56
C GLU A 372 4.89 18.69 -17.76
N ASP A 373 5.60 18.33 -18.84
CA ASP A 373 5.03 18.17 -20.18
C ASP A 373 4.12 16.94 -20.39
N ASP A 374 3.20 17.10 -21.34
CA ASP A 374 1.88 16.47 -21.42
C ASP A 374 1.84 15.06 -22.07
N SER A 375 2.97 14.57 -22.59
CA SER A 375 3.09 13.26 -23.27
C SER A 375 3.45 12.11 -22.33
N GLY A 376 3.24 12.28 -21.02
CA GLY A 376 3.73 11.40 -19.96
C GLY A 376 3.16 9.98 -19.90
N THR A 377 2.41 9.51 -20.89
CA THR A 377 1.81 8.16 -20.89
C THR A 377 2.86 7.06 -20.76
N ASP A 378 4.04 7.22 -21.37
CA ASP A 378 5.16 6.28 -21.24
C ASP A 378 5.68 6.21 -19.80
N LEU A 379 5.88 7.36 -19.12
CA LEU A 379 6.32 7.38 -17.73
C LEU A 379 5.31 6.68 -16.80
N TRP A 380 4.02 6.91 -17.04
CA TRP A 380 2.94 6.22 -16.32
C TRP A 380 2.96 4.71 -16.62
N GLN A 381 3.17 4.29 -17.86
CA GLN A 381 3.31 2.86 -18.21
C GLN A 381 4.50 2.20 -17.53
N ARG A 382 5.67 2.87 -17.48
CA ARG A 382 6.84 2.37 -16.73
C ARG A 382 6.55 2.20 -15.24
N PHE A 383 5.81 3.15 -14.64
CA PHE A 383 5.38 3.02 -13.26
C PHE A 383 4.34 1.91 -13.05
N ALA A 384 3.45 1.67 -14.02
CA ALA A 384 2.53 0.53 -13.98
C ALA A 384 3.28 -0.81 -14.02
N VAL A 385 4.29 -0.95 -14.88
CA VAL A 385 5.15 -2.14 -14.93
C VAL A 385 5.82 -2.36 -13.57
N TRP A 386 6.40 -1.31 -12.99
CA TRP A 386 6.98 -1.39 -11.64
C TRP A 386 5.95 -1.82 -10.60
N ALA A 387 4.74 -1.24 -10.60
CA ALA A 387 3.69 -1.60 -9.66
C ALA A 387 3.25 -3.06 -9.83
N GLU A 388 3.15 -3.56 -11.05
CA GLU A 388 2.79 -4.94 -11.34
C GLU A 388 3.86 -5.95 -10.89
N GLU A 389 5.14 -5.69 -11.20
CA GLU A 389 6.26 -6.53 -10.75
C GLU A 389 6.31 -6.63 -9.22
N ARG A 390 5.99 -5.51 -8.55
CA ARG A 390 5.93 -5.41 -7.10
C ARG A 390 4.61 -5.87 -6.51
N ARG A 391 3.65 -6.29 -7.34
CA ARG A 391 2.31 -6.78 -6.96
C ARG A 391 1.53 -5.76 -6.12
N ASP A 392 1.68 -4.48 -6.45
CA ASP A 392 0.96 -3.38 -5.80
C ASP A 392 -0.30 -3.02 -6.61
N GLY A 393 -1.43 -3.57 -6.17
CA GLY A 393 -2.72 -3.36 -6.85
C GLY A 393 -3.26 -1.93 -6.74
N LEU A 394 -2.85 -1.15 -5.74
CA LEU A 394 -3.33 0.23 -5.58
C LEU A 394 -2.66 1.15 -6.61
N ALA A 395 -1.32 1.10 -6.67
CA ALA A 395 -0.55 1.87 -7.65
C ALA A 395 -0.95 1.47 -9.07
N LEU A 396 -0.98 0.16 -9.37
CA LEU A 396 -1.32 -0.34 -10.71
C LEU A 396 -2.70 0.14 -11.18
N THR A 397 -3.75 -0.06 -10.37
CA THR A 397 -5.11 0.32 -10.76
C THR A 397 -5.30 1.83 -10.88
N ASN A 398 -4.61 2.64 -10.08
CA ASN A 398 -4.62 4.10 -10.21
C ASN A 398 -4.06 4.54 -11.58
N VAL A 399 -2.94 3.95 -11.98
CA VAL A 399 -2.30 4.25 -13.27
C VAL A 399 -3.18 3.79 -14.42
N GLU A 400 -3.66 2.54 -14.39
CA GLU A 400 -4.53 2.01 -15.45
C GLU A 400 -5.78 2.86 -15.64
N SER A 401 -6.42 3.31 -14.55
CA SER A 401 -7.61 4.16 -14.62
C SER A 401 -7.31 5.56 -15.19
N TYR A 402 -6.15 6.13 -14.84
CA TYR A 402 -5.71 7.41 -15.38
C TYR A 402 -5.43 7.31 -16.89
N LEU A 403 -4.68 6.29 -17.31
CA LEU A 403 -4.41 6.03 -18.73
C LEU A 403 -5.70 5.73 -19.50
N PHE A 404 -6.66 5.04 -18.90
CA PHE A 404 -7.96 4.79 -19.50
C PHE A 404 -8.71 6.10 -19.80
N ILE A 405 -8.78 7.04 -18.85
CA ILE A 405 -9.41 8.36 -19.07
C ILE A 405 -8.69 9.15 -20.16
N LYS A 406 -7.35 9.21 -20.12
CA LYS A 406 -6.55 9.93 -21.13
C LYS A 406 -6.75 9.39 -22.54
N ASN A 407 -7.05 8.11 -22.69
CA ASN A 407 -7.26 7.43 -23.97
C ASN A 407 -8.74 7.28 -24.37
N ALA A 408 -9.68 7.81 -23.57
CA ALA A 408 -11.11 7.76 -23.88
C ALA A 408 -11.41 8.51 -25.18
N LYS A 409 -12.26 7.92 -26.03
CA LYS A 409 -12.64 8.47 -27.35
C LYS A 409 -14.14 8.72 -27.47
N ALA A 410 -14.93 8.07 -26.62
CA ALA A 410 -16.38 8.16 -26.63
C ALA A 410 -16.91 8.50 -25.23
N VAL A 411 -18.12 9.05 -25.16
CA VAL A 411 -18.75 9.42 -23.88
C VAL A 411 -19.00 8.19 -23.01
N GLU A 412 -19.27 7.05 -23.65
CA GLU A 412 -19.51 5.76 -23.01
C GLU A 412 -18.26 5.22 -22.30
N ASP A 413 -17.07 5.62 -22.75
CA ASP A 413 -15.80 5.26 -22.10
C ASP A 413 -15.71 5.91 -20.72
N LEU A 414 -16.10 7.19 -20.60
CA LEU A 414 -16.06 7.99 -19.37
C LEU A 414 -17.18 7.63 -18.39
N ASN A 415 -17.18 6.38 -17.94
CA ASN A 415 -18.03 5.84 -16.90
C ASN A 415 -17.16 5.39 -15.74
N LEU A 416 -17.51 5.76 -14.50
CA LEU A 416 -16.69 5.40 -13.34
C LEU A 416 -16.60 3.88 -13.14
N SER A 417 -17.61 3.13 -13.60
CA SER A 417 -17.62 1.67 -13.62
C SER A 417 -16.60 1.07 -14.61
N ASN A 418 -16.10 1.83 -15.58
CA ASN A 418 -15.04 1.38 -16.50
C ASN A 418 -13.64 1.57 -15.89
N LEU A 419 -13.53 2.29 -14.76
CA LEU A 419 -12.24 2.54 -14.12
C LEU A 419 -11.92 1.43 -13.12
N ILE A 420 -10.85 0.68 -13.41
CA ILE A 420 -10.46 -0.49 -12.60
C ILE A 420 -10.19 -0.16 -11.13
N ALA A 421 -9.71 1.06 -10.81
CA ALA A 421 -9.48 1.49 -9.44
C ALA A 421 -10.76 1.57 -8.59
N PHE A 422 -11.92 1.68 -9.25
CA PHE A 422 -13.23 1.89 -8.64
C PHE A 422 -14.17 0.69 -8.81
N ASN A 423 -13.83 -0.26 -9.68
CA ASN A 423 -14.69 -1.41 -9.98
C ASN A 423 -14.05 -2.76 -9.60
N PRO A 424 -14.57 -3.47 -8.58
CA PRO A 424 -14.04 -4.77 -8.18
C PRO A 424 -14.26 -5.85 -9.25
N LEU A 425 -15.22 -5.70 -10.16
CA LEU A 425 -15.48 -6.65 -11.25
C LEU A 425 -14.38 -6.63 -12.31
N LEU A 426 -13.78 -5.45 -12.58
CA LEU A 426 -12.65 -5.34 -13.50
C LEU A 426 -11.34 -5.86 -12.89
N GLN A 427 -11.26 -5.95 -11.57
CA GLN A 427 -10.10 -6.49 -10.86
C GLN A 427 -10.17 -8.01 -10.67
N LYS A 428 -11.40 -8.53 -10.52
CA LYS A 428 -11.67 -9.93 -10.22
C LYS A 428 -10.97 -10.86 -11.22
N GLY A 429 -10.09 -11.71 -10.70
CA GLY A 429 -9.41 -12.75 -11.49
C GLY A 429 -8.46 -12.23 -12.58
N LYS A 430 -8.21 -10.92 -12.65
CA LYS A 430 -7.34 -10.32 -13.67
C LYS A 430 -5.87 -10.72 -13.48
N TYR A 431 -5.43 -10.85 -12.22
CA TYR A 431 -4.04 -11.20 -11.88
C TYR A 431 -3.95 -12.38 -10.91
N PRO A 432 -3.08 -13.38 -11.17
CA PRO A 432 -2.92 -14.54 -10.28
C PRO A 432 -2.42 -14.20 -8.87
N TRP A 433 -1.76 -13.06 -8.71
CA TRP A 433 -1.22 -12.60 -7.43
C TRP A 433 -2.20 -11.77 -6.60
N ALA A 434 -3.40 -11.47 -7.12
CA ALA A 434 -4.44 -10.77 -6.38
C ALA A 434 -4.80 -11.56 -5.11
N GLU A 435 -4.92 -10.87 -3.98
CA GLU A 435 -5.06 -11.51 -2.66
C GLU A 435 -6.25 -10.97 -1.83
N LYS A 436 -6.94 -9.91 -2.29
CA LYS A 436 -7.98 -9.27 -1.48
C LYS A 436 -9.32 -9.99 -1.67
N ASP A 437 -9.80 -10.61 -0.60
CA ASP A 437 -11.09 -11.30 -0.58
C ASP A 437 -12.25 -10.31 -0.41
N PHE A 438 -12.68 -9.73 -1.54
CA PHE A 438 -13.79 -8.79 -1.58
C PHE A 438 -15.10 -9.42 -1.10
N TYR A 439 -15.41 -10.63 -1.57
CA TYR A 439 -16.65 -11.33 -1.26
C TYR A 439 -16.84 -11.55 0.24
N LYS A 440 -15.79 -12.06 0.91
CA LYS A 440 -15.81 -12.30 2.35
C LYS A 440 -15.99 -10.99 3.12
N GLN A 441 -15.30 -9.92 2.70
CA GLN A 441 -15.46 -8.60 3.32
C GLN A 441 -16.89 -8.08 3.20
N GLN A 442 -17.48 -8.10 2.00
CA GLN A 442 -18.85 -7.64 1.78
C GLN A 442 -19.88 -8.48 2.54
N SER A 443 -19.68 -9.80 2.58
CA SER A 443 -20.53 -10.73 3.33
C SER A 443 -20.50 -10.45 4.84
N GLN A 444 -19.33 -10.11 5.37
CA GLN A 444 -19.20 -9.70 6.77
C GLN A 444 -19.91 -8.35 7.02
N ARG A 445 -19.72 -7.35 6.15
CA ARG A 445 -20.38 -6.04 6.28
C ARG A 445 -21.91 -6.15 6.26
N ARG A 446 -22.46 -6.98 5.38
CA ARG A 446 -23.90 -7.27 5.33
C ARG A 446 -24.42 -7.78 6.68
N LYS A 447 -23.70 -8.72 7.32
CA LYS A 447 -24.05 -9.26 8.65
C LYS A 447 -23.98 -8.18 9.73
N GLU A 448 -22.92 -7.37 9.74
CA GLU A 448 -22.75 -6.26 10.70
C GLU A 448 -23.87 -5.20 10.59
N LEU A 449 -24.41 -5.02 9.38
CA LEU A 449 -25.52 -4.11 9.10
C LEU A 449 -26.90 -4.76 9.28
N ASN A 450 -27.00 -6.06 9.58
CA ASN A 450 -28.30 -6.78 9.52
C ASN A 450 -29.06 -6.53 8.21
N ALA A 451 -28.33 -6.40 7.09
CA ALA A 451 -28.93 -6.09 5.80
C ALA A 451 -29.68 -7.31 5.22
N PRO A 452 -30.77 -7.13 4.45
CA PRO A 452 -31.56 -8.22 3.89
C PRO A 452 -30.75 -9.21 3.03
N GLU A 453 -31.17 -10.47 3.05
CA GLU A 453 -30.56 -11.58 2.27
C GLU A 453 -30.54 -11.32 0.75
N THR A 454 -31.44 -10.49 0.23
CA THR A 454 -31.46 -10.06 -1.18
C THR A 454 -30.10 -9.53 -1.64
N ASN A 455 -29.37 -8.83 -0.76
CA ASN A 455 -28.02 -8.35 -1.06
C ASN A 455 -27.05 -9.49 -1.37
N SER A 456 -27.10 -10.58 -0.59
CA SER A 456 -26.30 -11.77 -0.88
C SER A 456 -26.77 -12.49 -2.13
N GLY A 457 -28.09 -12.52 -2.37
CA GLY A 457 -28.65 -13.08 -3.60
C GLY A 457 -28.09 -12.43 -4.87
N ILE A 458 -27.83 -11.12 -4.84
CA ILE A 458 -27.18 -10.40 -5.96
C ILE A 458 -25.68 -10.67 -5.98
N LEU A 459 -24.99 -10.49 -4.83
CA LEU A 459 -23.54 -10.64 -4.77
C LEU A 459 -23.07 -12.05 -5.19
N ASN A 460 -23.81 -13.08 -4.80
CA ASN A 460 -23.51 -14.49 -5.09
C ASN A 460 -23.58 -14.84 -6.60
N THR A 461 -24.24 -14.00 -7.40
CA THR A 461 -24.29 -14.20 -8.86
C THR A 461 -22.96 -13.91 -9.53
N VAL A 462 -22.16 -13.01 -8.93
CA VAL A 462 -20.93 -12.52 -9.52
C VAL A 462 -19.71 -12.99 -8.76
N PHE A 463 -19.78 -13.04 -7.43
CA PHE A 463 -18.71 -13.56 -6.58
C PHE A 463 -19.17 -14.85 -5.91
N SER A 464 -18.28 -15.83 -5.75
CA SER A 464 -18.60 -17.03 -4.95
C SER A 464 -17.43 -17.47 -4.07
N GLU A 465 -17.77 -18.02 -2.91
CA GLU A 465 -16.80 -18.48 -1.91
C GLU A 465 -15.87 -19.59 -2.46
N GLN A 466 -16.37 -20.41 -3.37
CA GLN A 466 -15.60 -21.50 -3.97
C GLN A 466 -14.56 -21.02 -4.99
N ARG A 467 -14.81 -19.91 -5.70
CA ARG A 467 -13.95 -19.43 -6.79
C ARG A 467 -12.73 -18.66 -6.30
N LYS A 468 -12.74 -18.16 -5.06
CA LYS A 468 -11.69 -17.28 -4.50
C LYS A 468 -11.30 -16.17 -5.48
N ASP A 469 -12.32 -15.48 -5.97
CA ASP A 469 -12.21 -14.37 -6.91
C ASP A 469 -11.58 -13.14 -6.24
N PHE A 470 -10.27 -13.20 -5.99
CA PHE A 470 -9.54 -12.12 -5.36
C PHE A 470 -9.48 -10.89 -6.26
N ILE A 471 -9.46 -9.72 -5.63
CA ILE A 471 -9.25 -8.43 -6.28
C ILE A 471 -7.88 -7.85 -5.87
N LEU A 472 -7.47 -6.82 -6.61
CA LEU A 472 -6.12 -6.25 -6.53
C LEU A 472 -5.90 -5.37 -5.30
N ARG A 473 -6.92 -4.63 -4.88
CA ARG A 473 -6.84 -3.66 -3.78
C ARG A 473 -8.04 -3.76 -2.85
N SER A 474 -7.87 -3.24 -1.64
CA SER A 474 -9.00 -3.08 -0.73
C SER A 474 -9.98 -2.06 -1.29
N MET A 475 -11.27 -2.40 -1.20
CA MET A 475 -12.39 -1.59 -1.66
C MET A 475 -13.37 -1.38 -0.49
N PRO A 476 -14.13 -0.28 -0.44
CA PRO A 476 -15.03 0.00 0.67
C PRO A 476 -16.23 -0.96 0.67
N ALA A 477 -17.12 -0.83 1.65
CA ALA A 477 -18.36 -1.61 1.64
C ALA A 477 -19.26 -1.15 0.49
N LEU A 478 -19.86 -2.09 -0.24
CA LEU A 478 -20.91 -1.80 -1.21
C LEU A 478 -22.07 -1.12 -0.51
N GLU A 479 -22.75 -0.24 -1.23
CA GLU A 479 -24.00 0.29 -0.72
C GLU A 479 -25.08 -0.79 -0.79
N LEU A 480 -25.37 -1.38 0.37
CA LEU A 480 -26.38 -2.42 0.51
C LEU A 480 -27.78 -1.81 0.64
N ILE A 481 -28.77 -2.54 0.14
CA ILE A 481 -30.18 -2.28 0.42
C ILE A 481 -30.40 -2.41 1.93
N MET A 482 -31.06 -1.42 2.52
CA MET A 482 -31.30 -1.32 3.95
C MET A 482 -32.73 -0.84 4.20
N GLU A 483 -33.43 -1.47 5.16
CA GLU A 483 -34.82 -1.14 5.50
C GLU A 483 -35.07 0.34 5.85
N PRO A 484 -34.21 1.09 6.57
CA PRO A 484 -34.47 2.51 6.80
C PRO A 484 -34.03 3.43 5.65
N MET A 485 -33.31 2.91 4.64
CA MET A 485 -32.71 3.71 3.56
C MET A 485 -33.56 3.72 2.29
N TYR A 486 -34.78 4.24 2.38
CA TYR A 486 -35.66 4.43 1.22
C TYR A 486 -36.63 5.61 1.41
N VAL A 487 -37.15 6.13 0.31
CA VAL A 487 -38.30 7.06 0.25
C VAL A 487 -39.50 6.32 -0.34
N THR A 488 -40.73 6.51 0.17
CA THR A 488 -41.90 5.88 -0.45
C THR A 488 -42.22 6.54 -1.79
N LYS A 489 -42.76 5.79 -2.75
CA LYS A 489 -43.17 6.32 -4.07
C LYS A 489 -44.08 7.55 -3.93
N THR A 490 -45.06 7.48 -3.03
CA THR A 490 -45.96 8.59 -2.68
C THR A 490 -45.30 9.83 -2.11
N VAL A 491 -44.12 9.70 -1.48
CA VAL A 491 -43.36 10.84 -0.95
C VAL A 491 -42.43 11.37 -2.04
N ALA A 492 -41.82 10.50 -2.85
CA ALA A 492 -40.98 10.89 -3.99
C ALA A 492 -41.75 11.70 -5.04
N GLU A 493 -43.03 11.37 -5.26
CA GLU A 493 -43.93 12.07 -6.18
C GLU A 493 -44.43 13.43 -5.65
N LYS A 494 -44.14 13.79 -4.39
CA LYS A 494 -44.45 15.13 -3.86
C LYS A 494 -43.47 16.15 -4.44
N ASN A 495 -44.01 17.21 -5.04
CA ASN A 495 -43.27 18.28 -5.74
C ASN A 495 -42.44 19.17 -4.78
N ASP A 496 -41.30 18.66 -4.30
CA ASP A 496 -40.28 19.45 -3.60
C ASP A 496 -39.05 19.70 -4.49
N ASN A 497 -38.11 18.76 -4.54
CA ASN A 497 -36.86 18.87 -5.30
C ASN A 497 -36.54 17.55 -6.01
N SER A 498 -37.05 17.41 -7.25
CA SER A 498 -36.94 16.18 -8.04
C SER A 498 -35.49 15.78 -8.36
N ALA A 499 -34.54 16.73 -8.38
CA ALA A 499 -33.12 16.42 -8.55
C ALA A 499 -32.57 15.54 -7.41
N LEU A 500 -33.04 15.73 -6.16
CA LEU A 500 -32.64 14.88 -5.04
C LEU A 500 -33.09 13.42 -5.26
N ILE A 501 -34.30 13.22 -5.78
CA ILE A 501 -34.81 11.89 -6.12
C ILE A 501 -33.97 11.26 -7.23
N ALA A 502 -33.68 11.99 -8.31
CA ALA A 502 -32.86 11.52 -9.44
C ALA A 502 -31.45 11.08 -9.00
N ILE A 503 -30.81 11.88 -8.14
CA ILE A 503 -29.43 11.65 -7.72
C ILE A 503 -29.35 10.51 -6.69
N TYR A 504 -30.16 10.58 -5.64
CA TYR A 504 -29.95 9.75 -4.46
C TYR A 504 -30.84 8.52 -4.38
N THR A 505 -31.73 8.26 -5.34
CA THR A 505 -32.66 7.12 -5.26
C THR A 505 -32.68 6.23 -6.50
N HIS A 506 -33.07 4.96 -6.34
CA HIS A 506 -33.25 4.00 -7.43
C HIS A 506 -34.37 3.00 -7.11
N SER A 507 -35.18 2.63 -8.11
CA SER A 507 -36.48 1.94 -7.93
C SER A 507 -36.73 0.72 -8.82
N ASP A 508 -35.84 0.33 -9.73
CA ASP A 508 -36.13 -0.70 -10.74
C ASP A 508 -36.07 -2.13 -10.16
N TYR A 509 -37.21 -2.69 -9.72
CA TYR A 509 -37.29 -4.02 -9.09
C TYR A 509 -38.47 -4.92 -9.50
N TYR A 510 -38.15 -6.20 -9.77
CA TYR A 510 -39.03 -7.34 -10.12
C TYR A 510 -39.99 -7.88 -9.05
N SER A 511 -40.37 -7.16 -7.99
CA SER A 511 -41.31 -7.75 -7.01
C SER A 511 -42.56 -6.91 -6.76
N GLN A 512 -43.72 -7.53 -7.04
CA GLN A 512 -45.07 -6.99 -6.86
C GLN A 512 -45.38 -6.51 -5.42
N GLN A 513 -44.50 -6.72 -4.43
CA GLN A 513 -44.62 -6.20 -3.06
C GLN A 513 -43.58 -5.14 -2.67
N GLN A 514 -42.51 -4.92 -3.45
CA GLN A 514 -41.49 -3.87 -3.19
C GLN A 514 -41.55 -2.67 -4.14
N ASN A 515 -42.45 -2.68 -5.13
CA ASN A 515 -42.65 -1.64 -6.15
C ASN A 515 -43.22 -0.28 -5.61
N ARG A 516 -42.98 0.02 -4.32
CA ARG A 516 -43.48 1.22 -3.60
C ARG A 516 -42.35 2.02 -2.93
N ARG A 517 -41.08 1.66 -3.13
CA ARG A 517 -39.93 2.26 -2.44
C ARG A 517 -38.84 2.66 -3.43
N CYS A 518 -38.33 3.88 -3.29
CA CYS A 518 -37.14 4.36 -3.96
C CYS A 518 -35.96 4.22 -2.98
N HIS A 519 -35.05 3.27 -3.23
CA HIS A 519 -33.93 2.97 -2.35
C HIS A 519 -32.82 4.02 -2.44
N ILE A 520 -32.23 4.38 -1.31
CA ILE A 520 -31.26 5.49 -1.25
C ILE A 520 -29.82 5.00 -1.47
N PHE A 521 -29.12 5.66 -2.39
CA PHE A 521 -27.71 5.42 -2.75
C PHE A 521 -26.97 6.74 -2.95
N PHE A 522 -25.67 6.76 -2.67
CA PHE A 522 -24.80 7.93 -2.85
C PHE A 522 -23.90 7.79 -4.09
N GLY A 523 -23.88 6.61 -4.70
CA GLY A 523 -23.13 6.27 -5.92
C GLY A 523 -23.17 7.31 -7.04
N ARG A 524 -24.36 7.72 -7.47
CA ARG A 524 -24.49 8.72 -8.54
C ARG A 524 -23.96 10.09 -8.13
N ALA A 525 -24.23 10.52 -6.89
CA ALA A 525 -23.70 11.78 -6.37
C ALA A 525 -22.15 11.78 -6.37
N PHE A 526 -21.55 10.65 -5.97
CA PHE A 526 -20.10 10.48 -6.04
C PHE A 526 -19.58 10.52 -7.47
N GLU A 527 -20.22 9.81 -8.40
CA GLU A 527 -19.82 9.80 -9.81
C GLU A 527 -19.93 11.18 -10.46
N ILE A 528 -21.01 11.93 -10.18
CA ILE A 528 -21.19 13.32 -10.61
C ILE A 528 -20.05 14.18 -10.08
N MET A 529 -19.73 14.11 -8.78
CA MET A 529 -18.63 14.89 -8.22
C MET A 529 -17.28 14.49 -8.79
N PHE A 530 -17.04 13.20 -9.01
CA PHE A 530 -15.81 12.71 -9.61
C PHE A 530 -15.56 13.37 -10.97
N TRP A 531 -16.53 13.26 -11.88
CA TRP A 531 -16.40 13.85 -13.21
C TRP A 531 -16.39 15.38 -13.18
N SER A 532 -17.14 16.00 -12.27
CA SER A 532 -17.17 17.46 -12.08
C SER A 532 -15.80 18.00 -11.64
N VAL A 533 -15.13 17.33 -10.69
CA VAL A 533 -13.79 17.73 -10.22
C VAL A 533 -12.77 17.59 -11.34
N LEU A 534 -12.79 16.48 -12.10
CA LEU A 534 -11.90 16.31 -13.25
C LEU A 534 -12.17 17.36 -14.34
N ALA A 535 -13.43 17.70 -14.60
CA ALA A 535 -13.79 18.76 -15.54
C ALA A 535 -13.23 20.11 -15.09
N LYS A 536 -13.49 20.53 -13.85
CA LYS A 536 -13.08 21.82 -13.27
C LYS A 536 -11.56 22.01 -13.24
N THR A 537 -10.83 20.91 -13.08
CA THR A 537 -9.35 20.87 -13.03
C THR A 537 -8.70 20.63 -14.39
N GLU A 538 -9.46 20.64 -15.48
CA GLU A 538 -8.96 20.44 -16.85
C GLU A 538 -8.29 19.08 -17.09
N ASN A 539 -8.83 18.01 -16.48
CA ASN A 539 -8.31 16.65 -16.56
C ASN A 539 -9.18 15.66 -17.36
N LEU A 540 -10.20 16.15 -18.09
CA LEU A 540 -10.89 15.37 -19.12
C LEU A 540 -10.21 15.58 -20.49
N PRO A 541 -10.34 14.64 -21.44
CA PRO A 541 -9.94 14.89 -22.82
C PRO A 541 -10.69 16.11 -23.39
N GLN A 542 -10.00 16.93 -24.21
CA GLN A 542 -10.47 18.26 -24.61
C GLN A 542 -11.84 18.26 -25.30
N GLU A 543 -12.16 17.21 -26.07
CA GLU A 543 -13.44 17.08 -26.75
C GLU A 543 -14.64 16.96 -25.80
N PHE A 544 -14.45 16.49 -24.57
CA PHE A 544 -15.54 16.35 -23.60
C PHE A 544 -15.92 17.66 -22.90
N TYR A 545 -15.23 18.76 -23.21
CA TYR A 545 -15.66 20.11 -22.81
C TYR A 545 -16.68 20.71 -23.78
N GLU A 546 -16.91 20.10 -24.94
CA GLU A 546 -18.01 20.48 -25.84
C GLU A 546 -19.35 20.25 -25.14
N LYS A 547 -20.24 21.26 -25.18
CA LYS A 547 -21.49 21.27 -24.41
C LYS A 547 -22.32 20.00 -24.59
N ASP A 548 -22.49 19.52 -25.81
CA ASP A 548 -23.31 18.35 -26.11
C ASP A 548 -22.71 17.04 -25.57
N LYS A 549 -21.40 16.85 -25.75
CA LYS A 549 -20.67 15.70 -25.18
C LYS A 549 -20.65 15.74 -23.66
N PHE A 550 -20.46 16.92 -23.06
CA PHE A 550 -20.51 17.11 -21.62
C PHE A 550 -21.90 16.78 -21.07
N LYS A 551 -22.97 17.30 -21.69
CA LYS A 551 -24.34 16.99 -21.29
C LYS A 551 -24.66 15.51 -21.42
N SER A 552 -24.19 14.87 -22.49
CA SER A 552 -24.33 13.42 -22.69
C SER A 552 -23.61 12.64 -21.58
N LEU A 553 -22.38 13.03 -21.22
CA LEU A 553 -21.59 12.41 -20.15
C LEU A 553 -22.35 12.38 -18.83
N PHE A 554 -22.82 13.54 -18.36
CA PHE A 554 -23.52 13.63 -17.08
C PHE A 554 -24.94 13.07 -17.16
N GLY A 555 -25.66 13.28 -18.27
CA GLY A 555 -27.00 12.72 -18.49
C GLY A 555 -26.99 11.19 -18.48
N ASN A 556 -25.95 10.56 -19.01
CA ASN A 556 -25.80 9.10 -19.01
C ASN A 556 -25.60 8.49 -17.61
N ILE A 557 -25.22 9.27 -16.59
CA ILE A 557 -25.12 8.78 -15.20
C ILE A 557 -26.52 8.42 -14.66
N PHE A 558 -27.55 9.21 -15.02
CA PHE A 558 -28.92 9.02 -14.53
C PHE A 558 -29.62 7.81 -15.17
N LYS A 559 -29.22 7.43 -16.39
CA LYS A 559 -29.73 6.25 -17.11
C LYS A 559 -29.20 4.92 -16.57
N LYS A 560 -28.25 4.96 -15.63
CA LYS A 560 -27.56 3.78 -15.11
C LYS A 560 -27.97 3.49 -13.66
N VAL A 561 -27.78 2.24 -13.26
CA VAL A 561 -27.82 1.85 -11.85
C VAL A 561 -26.79 2.66 -11.06
N PRO A 562 -27.10 3.09 -9.82
CA PRO A 562 -26.17 3.89 -9.03
C PRO A 562 -24.80 3.21 -8.89
N PHE A 563 -23.73 3.95 -9.19
CA PHE A 563 -22.35 3.48 -9.08
C PHE A 563 -22.07 2.88 -7.69
N TYR A 564 -21.38 1.74 -7.64
CA TYR A 564 -20.98 1.07 -6.40
C TYR A 564 -22.11 0.68 -5.43
N SER A 565 -23.35 0.65 -5.93
CA SER A 565 -24.48 0.01 -5.26
C SER A 565 -24.43 -1.51 -5.41
N ILE A 566 -25.18 -2.23 -4.58
CA ILE A 566 -25.34 -3.67 -4.77
C ILE A 566 -25.88 -4.04 -6.16
N PHE A 567 -26.68 -3.18 -6.80
CA PHE A 567 -27.20 -3.39 -8.17
C PHE A 567 -26.13 -3.28 -9.23
N SER A 568 -25.15 -2.40 -9.04
CA SER A 568 -24.04 -2.24 -9.98
C SER A 568 -23.21 -3.52 -10.14
N MET A 569 -23.30 -4.48 -9.19
CA MET A 569 -22.63 -5.77 -9.32
C MET A 569 -23.25 -6.63 -10.43
N ASN A 570 -24.57 -6.62 -10.59
CA ASN A 570 -25.26 -7.38 -11.64
C ASN A 570 -26.44 -6.60 -12.22
N PRO A 571 -26.20 -5.73 -13.20
CA PRO A 571 -27.26 -4.93 -13.84
C PRO A 571 -28.25 -5.76 -14.67
N THR A 572 -27.85 -6.93 -15.20
CA THR A 572 -28.70 -7.73 -16.12
C THR A 572 -29.82 -8.49 -15.44
N LYS A 573 -29.82 -8.61 -14.10
CA LYS A 573 -31.01 -9.07 -13.35
C LYS A 573 -32.14 -8.03 -13.26
N VAL A 574 -31.95 -6.86 -13.87
CA VAL A 574 -32.90 -5.74 -13.89
C VAL A 574 -33.60 -5.62 -15.26
N VAL A 575 -33.54 -6.63 -16.15
CA VAL A 575 -34.13 -6.56 -17.50
C VAL A 575 -35.08 -7.71 -17.80
N ASP A 576 -36.31 -7.31 -18.14
CA ASP A 576 -37.49 -7.96 -18.71
C ASP A 576 -38.56 -6.85 -18.69
N GLU A 577 -38.53 -6.01 -19.72
CA GLU A 577 -39.57 -5.04 -20.02
C GLU A 577 -40.90 -5.78 -20.23
N GLU A 578 -41.78 -5.74 -19.23
CA GLU A 578 -43.20 -5.70 -19.46
C GLU A 578 -43.72 -4.41 -18.82
N ASN A 579 -44.27 -3.54 -19.68
CA ASN A 579 -44.81 -2.22 -19.36
C ASN A 579 -45.55 -2.18 -18.01
N ASP A 580 -44.93 -1.60 -16.98
CA ASP A 580 -45.65 -1.15 -15.78
C ASP A 580 -46.12 0.28 -16.04
N ASP A 581 -47.34 0.41 -16.57
CA ASP A 581 -48.10 1.65 -16.85
C ASP A 581 -48.45 2.46 -15.57
N GLY A 582 -47.55 2.50 -14.59
CA GLY A 582 -47.81 2.98 -13.23
C GLY A 582 -47.13 4.28 -12.82
N SER A 583 -46.41 4.97 -13.71
CA SER A 583 -45.85 6.31 -13.44
C SER A 583 -46.60 7.37 -14.24
N GLU A 584 -47.11 8.40 -13.56
CA GLU A 584 -47.73 9.53 -14.25
C GLU A 584 -46.71 10.17 -15.22
N PRO A 585 -47.07 10.39 -16.51
CA PRO A 585 -46.18 11.00 -17.50
C PRO A 585 -45.57 12.34 -17.04
N ASP A 586 -46.30 13.08 -16.21
CA ASP A 586 -45.90 14.37 -15.65
C ASP A 586 -44.75 14.26 -14.63
N PHE A 587 -44.64 13.17 -13.87
CA PHE A 587 -43.53 12.96 -12.92
C PHE A 587 -42.22 12.62 -13.63
N SER A 588 -42.27 11.79 -14.67
CA SER A 588 -41.09 11.45 -15.48
C SER A 588 -40.54 12.69 -16.20
N GLN A 589 -41.41 13.49 -16.81
CA GLN A 589 -41.01 14.72 -17.51
C GLN A 589 -40.35 15.72 -16.55
N LYS A 590 -40.89 15.90 -15.34
CA LYS A 590 -40.29 16.79 -14.32
C LYS A 590 -38.93 16.32 -13.84
N LEU A 591 -38.73 15.00 -13.74
CA LEU A 591 -37.44 14.41 -13.39
C LEU A 591 -36.41 14.76 -14.46
N ASP A 592 -36.77 14.58 -15.73
CA ASP A 592 -35.91 14.90 -16.88
C ASP A 592 -35.58 16.40 -16.94
N ASP A 593 -36.56 17.27 -16.72
CA ASP A 593 -36.35 18.72 -16.69
C ASP A 593 -35.36 19.12 -15.57
N SER A 594 -35.53 18.56 -14.37
CA SER A 594 -34.64 18.83 -13.22
C SER A 594 -33.23 18.29 -13.43
N ILE A 595 -33.10 17.13 -14.09
CA ILE A 595 -31.79 16.57 -14.48
C ILE A 595 -31.10 17.50 -15.48
N ASN A 596 -31.83 17.96 -16.50
CA ASN A 596 -31.28 18.84 -17.54
C ASN A 596 -30.82 20.18 -16.96
N GLU A 597 -31.58 20.77 -16.03
CA GLU A 597 -31.21 21.99 -15.32
C GLU A 597 -29.93 21.78 -14.50
N LEU A 598 -29.86 20.72 -13.68
CA LEU A 598 -28.66 20.41 -12.90
C LEU A 598 -27.42 20.19 -13.80
N VAL A 599 -27.57 19.48 -14.91
CA VAL A 599 -26.46 19.22 -15.84
C VAL A 599 -25.99 20.52 -16.51
N GLU A 600 -26.90 21.43 -16.85
CA GLU A 600 -26.56 22.77 -17.35
C GLU A 600 -25.79 23.57 -16.29
N ASP A 601 -26.24 23.57 -15.05
CA ASP A 601 -25.55 24.26 -13.95
C ASP A 601 -24.14 23.70 -13.72
N ILE A 602 -23.99 22.37 -13.76
CA ILE A 602 -22.68 21.70 -13.66
C ILE A 602 -21.79 22.12 -14.82
N TYR A 603 -22.32 22.18 -16.05
CA TYR A 603 -21.56 22.64 -17.22
C TYR A 603 -21.07 24.08 -17.05
N ILE A 604 -21.95 25.01 -16.64
CA ILE A 604 -21.61 26.42 -16.39
C ILE A 604 -20.56 26.52 -15.28
N TRP A 605 -20.75 25.77 -14.18
CA TRP A 605 -19.80 25.75 -13.07
C TRP A 605 -18.43 25.16 -13.45
N ALA A 606 -18.40 24.08 -14.23
CA ALA A 606 -17.16 23.40 -14.63
C ALA A 606 -16.36 24.21 -15.66
N THR A 607 -17.04 25.00 -16.49
CA THR A 607 -16.40 25.82 -17.54
C THR A 607 -16.03 27.23 -17.08
N SER A 608 -16.66 27.74 -16.02
CA SER A 608 -16.27 28.99 -15.36
C SER A 608 -15.07 28.79 -14.43
N ASN A 609 -14.22 29.81 -14.26
CA ASN A 609 -13.09 29.83 -13.30
C ASN A 609 -12.27 28.52 -13.29
N LYS A 610 -11.79 28.09 -14.46
CA LYS A 610 -11.04 26.82 -14.58
C LYS A 610 -9.73 26.87 -13.78
N LEU A 611 -9.44 25.78 -13.08
CA LEU A 611 -8.29 25.69 -12.19
C LEU A 611 -7.06 25.12 -12.94
N ARG A 612 -6.47 25.96 -13.79
CA ARG A 612 -5.37 25.61 -14.71
C ARG A 612 -4.14 25.02 -14.02
N ALA A 613 -3.88 25.36 -12.76
CA ALA A 613 -2.75 24.83 -11.99
C ALA A 613 -2.79 23.30 -11.83
N PHE A 614 -3.98 22.68 -11.96
CA PHE A 614 -4.17 21.24 -11.84
C PHE A 614 -4.29 20.51 -13.18
N LYS A 615 -4.18 21.25 -14.28
CA LYS A 615 -4.33 20.70 -15.63
C LYS A 615 -3.29 19.61 -15.85
N ASN A 616 -3.74 18.48 -16.41
CA ASN A 616 -2.92 17.30 -16.73
C ASN A 616 -2.24 16.61 -15.54
N LYS A 617 -2.69 16.88 -14.31
CA LYS A 617 -2.22 16.16 -13.13
C LYS A 617 -3.14 14.96 -12.86
N ASN A 618 -2.57 13.84 -12.43
CA ASN A 618 -3.36 12.66 -12.14
C ASN A 618 -4.06 12.79 -10.77
N LEU A 619 -5.37 13.02 -10.79
CA LEU A 619 -6.21 13.10 -9.59
C LEU A 619 -6.78 11.74 -9.13
N ILE A 620 -6.55 10.66 -9.87
CA ILE A 620 -7.06 9.33 -9.52
C ILE A 620 -6.61 8.86 -8.13
N PRO A 621 -5.33 8.97 -7.74
CA PRO A 621 -4.90 8.60 -6.39
C PRO A 621 -5.72 9.29 -5.30
N LEU A 622 -5.89 10.62 -5.40
CA LEU A 622 -6.71 11.41 -4.49
C LEU A 622 -8.16 10.92 -4.50
N MET A 623 -8.77 10.78 -5.68
CA MET A 623 -10.18 10.37 -5.80
C MET A 623 -10.43 8.96 -5.29
N THR A 624 -9.46 8.04 -5.37
CA THR A 624 -9.60 6.71 -4.76
C THR A 624 -9.51 6.75 -3.24
N CYS A 625 -8.70 7.64 -2.67
CA CYS A 625 -8.65 7.88 -1.23
C CYS A 625 -9.98 8.48 -0.74
N VAL A 626 -10.48 9.50 -1.45
CA VAL A 626 -11.78 10.13 -1.17
C VAL A 626 -12.92 9.10 -1.28
N PHE A 627 -12.94 8.28 -2.32
CA PHE A 627 -13.90 7.19 -2.50
C PHE A 627 -13.90 6.23 -1.30
N ASN A 628 -12.73 5.72 -0.92
CA ASN A 628 -12.60 4.81 0.21
C ASN A 628 -13.12 5.45 1.51
N LYS A 629 -12.76 6.70 1.78
CA LYS A 629 -13.13 7.40 3.01
C LYS A 629 -14.62 7.76 3.04
N VAL A 630 -15.19 8.20 1.92
CA VAL A 630 -16.62 8.54 1.81
C VAL A 630 -17.49 7.30 1.98
N PHE A 631 -17.22 6.22 1.24
CA PHE A 631 -18.04 5.00 1.32
C PHE A 631 -17.86 4.25 2.64
N SER A 632 -16.68 4.33 3.26
CA SER A 632 -16.49 3.82 4.63
C SER A 632 -17.36 4.59 5.65
N GLN A 633 -17.46 5.92 5.52
CA GLN A 633 -18.34 6.73 6.37
C GLN A 633 -19.82 6.49 6.07
N ILE A 634 -20.20 6.32 4.80
CA ILE A 634 -21.57 5.94 4.41
C ILE A 634 -21.96 4.60 5.02
N ASN A 635 -21.05 3.61 5.04
CA ASN A 635 -21.32 2.33 5.70
C ASN A 635 -21.60 2.51 7.21
N VAL A 636 -20.85 3.40 7.88
CA VAL A 636 -21.10 3.75 9.29
C VAL A 636 -22.43 4.48 9.44
N LEU A 637 -22.77 5.41 8.54
CA LEU A 637 -24.08 6.09 8.52
C LEU A 637 -25.22 5.09 8.38
N ARG A 638 -25.14 4.15 7.42
CA ARG A 638 -26.14 3.09 7.22
C ARG A 638 -26.35 2.22 8.46
N LYS A 639 -25.30 2.00 9.24
CA LYS A 639 -25.41 1.34 10.55
C LYS A 639 -26.15 2.22 11.56
N ASN A 640 -25.78 3.50 11.66
CA ASN A 640 -26.32 4.43 12.65
C ASN A 640 -27.80 4.76 12.40
N VAL A 641 -28.23 4.86 11.14
CA VAL A 641 -29.62 5.15 10.74
C VAL A 641 -30.61 4.07 11.20
N GLN A 642 -30.13 2.89 11.62
CA GLN A 642 -30.97 1.87 12.26
C GLN A 642 -31.51 2.30 13.63
N ASP A 643 -30.86 3.25 14.30
CA ASP A 643 -31.36 3.88 15.52
C ASP A 643 -32.50 4.83 15.19
N ARG A 644 -33.73 4.30 15.21
CA ARG A 644 -34.95 5.04 14.88
C ARG A 644 -35.29 6.15 15.86
N VAL A 645 -34.69 6.19 17.06
CA VAL A 645 -34.90 7.30 18.00
C VAL A 645 -34.06 8.49 17.56
N LYS A 646 -32.78 8.24 17.28
CA LYS A 646 -31.82 9.28 16.90
C LYS A 646 -32.05 9.84 15.50
N PHE A 647 -32.60 9.03 14.59
CA PHE A 647 -32.83 9.37 13.18
C PHE A 647 -34.32 9.50 12.82
N ARG A 648 -35.20 9.76 13.80
CA ARG A 648 -36.65 9.79 13.61
C ARG A 648 -37.15 10.80 12.56
N ASP A 649 -36.47 11.95 12.45
CA ASP A 649 -36.80 13.06 11.55
C ASP A 649 -35.80 13.19 10.38
N GLU A 650 -35.13 12.10 10.01
CA GLU A 650 -34.17 12.15 8.90
C GLU A 650 -34.90 12.26 7.55
N HIS A 651 -34.43 13.16 6.70
CA HIS A 651 -34.92 13.39 5.34
C HIS A 651 -33.85 13.10 4.29
N LEU A 652 -34.24 12.91 3.03
CA LEU A 652 -33.30 12.72 1.93
C LEU A 652 -32.37 13.93 1.75
N SER A 653 -32.91 15.14 1.95
CA SER A 653 -32.12 16.38 1.97
C SER A 653 -31.04 16.36 3.07
N ASP A 654 -31.33 15.79 4.24
CA ASP A 654 -30.38 15.68 5.34
C ASP A 654 -29.26 14.69 4.97
N LEU A 655 -29.60 13.54 4.38
CA LEU A 655 -28.63 12.57 3.88
C LEU A 655 -27.73 13.17 2.78
N ALA A 656 -28.29 13.94 1.86
CA ALA A 656 -27.52 14.66 0.84
C ALA A 656 -26.55 15.68 1.49
N LYS A 657 -26.98 16.37 2.56
CA LYS A 657 -26.12 17.30 3.31
C LYS A 657 -25.01 16.59 4.08
N ARG A 658 -25.28 15.39 4.63
CA ARG A 658 -24.24 14.52 5.22
C ARG A 658 -23.22 14.10 4.16
N PHE A 659 -23.66 13.76 2.96
CA PHE A 659 -22.76 13.41 1.85
C PHE A 659 -21.84 14.58 1.48
N GLU A 660 -22.37 15.81 1.37
CA GLU A 660 -21.56 17.02 1.18
C GLU A 660 -20.46 17.12 2.25
N TYR A 661 -20.81 17.06 3.54
CA TYR A 661 -19.83 17.15 4.63
C TYR A 661 -18.80 16.03 4.58
N MET A 662 -19.21 14.80 4.28
CA MET A 662 -18.31 13.64 4.17
C MET A 662 -17.34 13.78 2.99
N PHE A 663 -17.85 14.18 1.82
CA PHE A 663 -17.07 14.32 0.60
C PHE A 663 -16.04 15.44 0.74
N ILE A 664 -16.47 16.61 1.20
CA ILE A 664 -15.58 17.75 1.42
C ILE A 664 -14.53 17.43 2.49
N ASN A 665 -14.95 16.88 3.63
CA ASN A 665 -14.00 16.50 4.68
C ASN A 665 -12.99 15.46 4.18
N ALA A 666 -13.40 14.53 3.32
CA ALA A 666 -12.49 13.55 2.74
C ALA A 666 -11.44 14.21 1.85
N ILE A 667 -11.79 15.21 1.04
CA ILE A 667 -10.80 15.97 0.26
C ILE A 667 -9.84 16.73 1.20
N PHE A 668 -10.37 17.44 2.20
CA PHE A 668 -9.52 18.11 3.20
C PHE A 668 -8.54 17.15 3.89
N THR A 669 -9.00 15.94 4.21
CA THR A 669 -8.18 14.93 4.89
C THR A 669 -6.92 14.58 4.10
N PHE A 670 -7.02 14.51 2.77
CA PHE A 670 -5.93 14.06 1.91
C PHE A 670 -5.10 15.18 1.30
N ILE A 671 -5.63 16.41 1.22
CA ILE A 671 -4.90 17.55 0.62
C ILE A 671 -4.20 18.41 1.68
N ARG A 672 -4.79 18.57 2.87
CA ARG A 672 -4.28 19.49 3.89
C ARG A 672 -2.86 19.14 4.32
N GLU A 673 -1.97 20.13 4.29
CA GLU A 673 -0.66 20.00 4.91
C GLU A 673 -0.77 20.16 6.44
N GLY A 674 -0.08 19.30 7.19
CA GLY A 674 -0.04 19.36 8.65
C GLY A 674 -1.07 18.46 9.35
N VAL A 675 -1.61 18.94 10.48
CA VAL A 675 -2.46 18.12 11.36
C VAL A 675 -3.86 17.98 10.77
N VAL A 676 -4.29 16.72 10.61
CA VAL A 676 -5.60 16.32 10.10
C VAL A 676 -6.34 15.50 11.15
N VAL A 677 -7.63 15.76 11.32
CA VAL A 677 -8.52 14.97 12.18
C VAL A 677 -9.18 13.87 11.34
N ASN A 678 -8.80 12.62 11.59
CA ASN A 678 -9.24 11.45 10.82
C ASN A 678 -10.58 10.84 11.28
N THR A 679 -11.34 11.54 12.14
CA THR A 679 -12.63 11.06 12.68
C THR A 679 -13.73 11.06 11.61
N ASN A 680 -14.75 10.20 11.79
CA ASN A 680 -15.93 10.19 10.92
C ASN A 680 -16.75 11.48 11.11
N VAL A 681 -17.19 12.07 10.00
CA VAL A 681 -17.97 13.32 9.97
C VAL A 681 -19.42 13.00 9.65
N ALA A 682 -20.35 13.64 10.35
CA ALA A 682 -21.78 13.62 10.05
C ALA A 682 -22.45 12.23 10.08
N THR A 683 -21.74 11.14 10.39
CA THR A 683 -22.31 9.77 10.43
C THR A 683 -23.30 9.55 11.58
N GLY A 684 -23.20 10.35 12.65
CA GLY A 684 -24.00 10.17 13.86
C GLY A 684 -24.54 11.48 14.45
N ALA A 685 -24.51 12.58 13.72
CA ALA A 685 -25.15 13.83 14.15
C ALA A 685 -26.67 13.73 14.04
N ALA A 686 -27.44 14.40 14.91
CA ALA A 686 -28.90 14.47 14.78
C ALA A 686 -29.30 15.25 13.52
N PRO A 687 -30.41 14.88 12.83
CA PRO A 687 -30.84 15.54 11.59
C PRO A 687 -30.91 17.07 11.69
N ALA A 688 -31.54 17.58 12.76
CA ALA A 688 -31.66 19.03 13.01
C ALA A 688 -30.33 19.79 12.95
N ARG A 689 -29.26 19.20 13.52
CA ARG A 689 -27.91 19.81 13.54
C ARG A 689 -27.23 19.78 12.19
N VAL A 690 -27.53 18.79 11.34
CA VAL A 690 -26.90 18.66 10.02
C VAL A 690 -27.39 19.75 9.06
N ARG A 691 -28.64 20.17 9.20
CA ARG A 691 -29.30 21.18 8.36
C ARG A 691 -28.59 22.54 8.40
N ASN A 692 -27.93 22.88 9.50
CA ASN A 692 -27.21 24.14 9.66
C ASN A 692 -25.71 23.89 9.87
N LEU A 693 -24.86 24.38 8.95
CA LEU A 693 -23.41 24.15 9.00
C LEU A 693 -22.75 24.77 10.25
N SER A 694 -23.19 25.95 10.70
CA SER A 694 -22.66 26.57 11.92
C SER A 694 -22.99 25.76 13.16
N GLU A 695 -24.24 25.29 13.27
CA GLU A 695 -24.65 24.43 14.38
C GLU A 695 -23.90 23.09 14.34
N PHE A 696 -23.77 22.50 13.14
CA PHE A 696 -22.99 21.30 12.91
C PHE A 696 -21.53 21.48 13.38
N ASN A 697 -20.85 22.55 12.95
CA ASN A 697 -19.45 22.81 13.26
C ASN A 697 -19.19 23.08 14.75
N ARG A 698 -20.20 23.57 15.50
CA ARG A 698 -20.11 23.72 16.97
C ARG A 698 -20.09 22.36 17.66
N TYR A 699 -20.83 21.38 17.14
CA TYR A 699 -20.96 20.04 17.72
C TYR A 699 -19.89 19.06 17.21
N ASP A 700 -19.72 18.95 15.89
CA ASP A 700 -18.72 18.12 15.23
C ASP A 700 -17.56 19.00 14.74
N LYS A 701 -16.48 19.00 15.52
CA LYS A 701 -15.29 19.81 15.24
C LYS A 701 -14.39 19.23 14.16
N THR A 702 -14.72 18.08 13.59
CA THR A 702 -13.82 17.40 12.63
C THR A 702 -13.70 18.21 11.33
N LEU A 703 -14.83 18.55 10.73
CA LEU A 703 -14.89 19.33 9.48
C LEU A 703 -14.32 20.74 9.68
N SER A 704 -14.72 21.43 10.77
CA SER A 704 -14.21 22.77 11.08
C SER A 704 -12.71 22.81 11.37
N ARG A 705 -12.15 21.79 12.03
CA ARG A 705 -10.69 21.68 12.24
C ARG A 705 -9.95 21.40 10.94
N ASN A 706 -10.49 20.54 10.08
CA ASN A 706 -9.86 20.19 8.82
C ASN A 706 -9.94 21.33 7.78
N MET A 707 -10.94 22.21 7.84
CA MET A 707 -11.00 23.42 6.98
C MET A 707 -10.17 24.60 7.50
N SER A 708 -9.93 24.67 8.82
CA SER A 708 -9.32 25.84 9.47
C SER A 708 -7.97 26.24 8.85
N GLY A 709 -7.80 27.53 8.54
CA GLY A 709 -6.61 28.07 7.88
C GLY A 709 -6.66 27.98 6.35
N ILE A 710 -7.71 27.39 5.77
CA ILE A 710 -7.93 27.32 4.32
C ILE A 710 -9.28 27.96 3.98
N LEU A 711 -10.38 27.45 4.57
CA LEU A 711 -11.73 28.00 4.41
C LEU A 711 -12.36 28.23 5.79
N SER A 712 -13.27 29.21 5.88
CA SER A 712 -14.12 29.41 7.04
C SER A 712 -15.55 29.77 6.69
N VAL A 713 -16.40 29.68 7.71
CA VAL A 713 -17.83 29.98 7.63
C VAL A 713 -18.05 31.37 8.22
N LYS A 714 -18.67 32.27 7.45
CA LYS A 714 -19.15 33.58 7.90
C LYS A 714 -20.67 33.64 7.89
N GLU A 715 -21.22 34.26 8.93
CA GLU A 715 -22.66 34.51 9.08
C GLU A 715 -22.95 36.01 8.83
N ASP A 716 -23.00 36.43 7.56
CA ASP A 716 -23.39 37.79 7.15
C ASP A 716 -24.61 37.70 6.22
N ASN A 717 -25.82 37.87 6.77
CA ASN A 717 -27.11 37.69 6.05
C ASN A 717 -27.32 36.29 5.41
N GLY A 718 -26.61 35.27 5.91
CA GLY A 718 -26.65 33.89 5.43
C GLY A 718 -25.35 33.15 5.74
N LEU A 719 -25.35 31.82 5.61
CA LEU A 719 -24.13 31.01 5.71
C LEU A 719 -23.32 31.14 4.43
N THR A 720 -22.14 31.76 4.51
CA THR A 720 -21.21 31.88 3.38
C THR A 720 -19.87 31.22 3.70
N ILE A 721 -19.33 30.48 2.73
CA ILE A 721 -17.97 29.94 2.80
C ILE A 721 -17.03 30.99 2.22
N VAL A 722 -15.96 31.30 2.93
CA VAL A 722 -14.93 32.25 2.49
C VAL A 722 -13.55 31.61 2.56
N LYS A 723 -12.62 32.10 1.72
CA LYS A 723 -11.23 31.67 1.74
C LYS A 723 -10.48 32.41 2.86
N GLU A 724 -9.69 31.69 3.65
CA GLU A 724 -8.79 32.25 4.66
C GLU A 724 -7.34 32.36 4.16
N SER A 725 -7.00 31.60 3.13
CA SER A 725 -5.69 31.60 2.47
C SER A 725 -5.83 31.79 0.97
N GLU A 726 -4.87 32.47 0.36
CA GLU A 726 -4.70 32.47 -1.10
C GLU A 726 -3.95 31.21 -1.56
N GLY A 727 -4.22 30.75 -2.79
CA GLY A 727 -3.50 29.64 -3.42
C GLY A 727 -4.42 28.60 -4.06
N ASP A 728 -3.86 27.82 -4.99
CA ASP A 728 -4.61 26.90 -5.85
C ASP A 728 -5.42 25.86 -5.05
N ILE A 729 -4.88 25.38 -3.92
CA ILE A 729 -5.58 24.41 -3.05
C ILE A 729 -6.83 25.03 -2.42
N ALA A 730 -6.73 26.28 -1.94
CA ALA A 730 -7.88 26.98 -1.37
C ALA A 730 -8.94 27.26 -2.44
N ASP A 731 -8.51 27.60 -3.67
CA ASP A 731 -9.38 27.78 -4.82
C ASP A 731 -10.10 26.48 -5.20
N LEU A 732 -9.37 25.35 -5.26
CA LEU A 732 -9.95 24.04 -5.52
C LEU A 732 -11.03 23.68 -4.51
N LEU A 733 -10.71 23.76 -3.22
CA LEU A 733 -11.64 23.41 -2.15
C LEU A 733 -12.85 24.34 -2.11
N PHE A 734 -12.64 25.64 -2.35
CA PHE A 734 -13.71 26.62 -2.44
C PHE A 734 -14.65 26.29 -3.60
N GLU A 735 -14.13 26.06 -4.79
CA GLU A 735 -14.92 25.74 -5.97
C GLU A 735 -15.71 24.44 -5.79
N ILE A 736 -15.08 23.38 -5.26
CA ILE A 736 -15.75 22.10 -5.00
C ILE A 736 -16.90 22.26 -4.00
N TRP A 737 -16.74 23.05 -2.94
CA TRP A 737 -17.83 23.33 -1.99
C TRP A 737 -19.02 24.01 -2.70
N HIS A 738 -18.74 24.92 -3.63
CA HIS A 738 -19.76 25.66 -4.37
C HIS A 738 -20.32 24.91 -5.59
N SER A 739 -20.02 23.62 -5.72
CA SER A 739 -20.60 22.75 -6.76
C SER A 739 -22.14 22.82 -6.76
N PRO A 740 -22.79 22.86 -7.93
CA PRO A 740 -24.26 22.83 -8.04
C PRO A 740 -24.90 21.67 -7.28
N LEU A 741 -24.23 20.51 -7.21
CA LEU A 741 -24.73 19.34 -6.48
C LEU A 741 -25.00 19.61 -5.00
N PHE A 742 -24.19 20.46 -4.36
CA PHE A 742 -24.29 20.76 -2.93
C PHE A 742 -25.27 21.89 -2.62
N LYS A 743 -25.83 22.56 -3.65
CA LYS A 743 -26.85 23.61 -3.50
C LYS A 743 -28.28 23.08 -3.43
N LEU A 744 -28.48 21.77 -3.60
CA LEU A 744 -29.81 21.14 -3.66
C LEU A 744 -30.52 21.03 -2.29
N THR A 745 -29.84 21.32 -1.19
CA THR A 745 -30.30 21.01 0.19
C THR A 745 -30.89 22.22 0.94
N THR A 746 -31.36 23.24 0.23
CA THR A 746 -31.86 24.50 0.84
C THR A 746 -33.16 24.34 1.63
N ARG A 747 -33.91 23.26 1.42
CA ARG A 747 -35.15 22.93 2.13
C ARG A 747 -35.10 21.48 2.63
N THR A 748 -35.81 21.23 3.74
CA THR A 748 -36.00 19.87 4.26
C THR A 748 -37.03 19.15 3.40
N CYS A 749 -36.62 18.11 2.69
CA CYS A 749 -37.45 17.42 1.68
C CYS A 749 -37.34 15.90 1.80
N TYR A 750 -38.48 15.22 1.61
CA TYR A 750 -38.61 13.75 1.53
C TYR A 750 -38.19 12.99 2.80
N PRO A 751 -39.09 12.78 3.77
CA PRO A 751 -38.81 11.93 4.93
C PRO A 751 -38.48 10.49 4.50
N ILE A 752 -37.51 9.86 5.19
CA ILE A 752 -37.05 8.51 4.86
C ILE A 752 -37.68 7.43 5.75
N GLY A 753 -37.79 6.20 5.23
CA GLY A 753 -38.30 5.03 5.96
C GLY A 753 -39.83 4.99 6.10
N LYS A 754 -40.33 4.16 7.04
CA LYS A 754 -41.76 4.16 7.42
C LYS A 754 -41.98 5.21 8.49
N ILE A 755 -42.69 6.29 8.16
CA ILE A 755 -43.48 7.00 9.17
C ILE A 755 -44.59 6.01 9.54
N ASN A 756 -44.56 5.47 10.77
CA ASN A 756 -45.61 4.54 11.21
C ASN A 756 -46.96 5.28 11.21
N SER A 757 -47.76 5.03 10.19
CA SER A 757 -49.18 5.39 10.11
C SER A 757 -50.07 4.57 11.06
N GLN A 758 -49.51 4.06 12.16
CA GLN A 758 -50.24 3.66 13.37
C GLN A 758 -50.12 4.72 14.48
N ASN A 759 -49.24 5.71 14.30
CA ASN A 759 -49.23 6.93 15.10
C ASN A 759 -50.07 8.05 14.48
N THR A 760 -50.73 7.85 13.34
CA THR A 760 -51.76 8.79 12.84
C THR A 760 -53.01 8.83 13.73
N ALA A 761 -53.14 7.92 14.70
CA ALA A 761 -54.10 8.06 15.81
C ALA A 761 -53.52 8.77 17.06
N GLN A 762 -52.21 9.04 17.08
CA GLN A 762 -51.52 9.85 18.11
C GLN A 762 -51.03 11.22 17.58
N GLU A 763 -51.00 11.42 16.26
CA GLU A 763 -50.79 12.70 15.57
C GLU A 763 -52.10 13.49 15.40
N ASN A 764 -53.21 12.97 15.94
CA ASN A 764 -54.40 13.75 16.32
C ASN A 764 -54.36 14.16 17.80
N LEU A 765 -53.18 14.38 18.39
CA LEU A 765 -53.07 15.42 19.40
C LEU A 765 -52.75 16.70 18.64
N SER A 766 -53.82 17.31 18.15
CA SER A 766 -53.80 18.68 17.67
C SER A 766 -53.08 19.55 18.69
N SER A 767 -52.52 20.66 18.22
CA SER A 767 -52.09 21.79 19.03
C SER A 767 -53.17 22.36 19.97
N ASP A 768 -54.37 21.77 20.03
CA ASP A 768 -55.39 22.10 21.00
C ASP A 768 -55.15 21.34 22.31
N PHE A 769 -54.74 22.09 23.32
CA PHE A 769 -54.71 21.69 24.72
C PHE A 769 -55.99 20.98 25.21
N ASN A 770 -57.14 21.19 24.54
CA ASN A 770 -58.41 20.55 24.88
C ASN A 770 -58.51 19.07 24.44
N SER A 771 -57.86 18.64 23.34
CA SER A 771 -57.87 17.23 22.91
C SER A 771 -57.00 16.34 23.80
N PHE A 772 -56.00 16.94 24.44
CA PHE A 772 -55.11 16.32 25.43
C PHE A 772 -55.85 15.85 26.69
N PHE A 773 -57.00 16.45 27.03
CA PHE A 773 -57.80 16.12 28.21
C PHE A 773 -58.67 14.87 28.07
N GLU A 774 -59.09 14.50 26.86
CA GLU A 774 -60.06 13.42 26.63
C GLU A 774 -59.48 12.01 26.87
N ASN A 775 -58.14 11.85 26.85
CA ASN A 775 -57.46 10.55 26.92
C ASN A 775 -57.08 10.08 28.34
N GLY A 776 -57.53 10.77 29.39
CA GLY A 776 -57.21 10.43 30.78
C GLY A 776 -55.81 10.86 31.19
N ILE A 777 -55.73 11.99 31.90
CA ILE A 777 -54.46 12.64 32.22
C ILE A 777 -53.65 11.83 33.24
N ASN A 778 -52.37 11.65 32.95
CA ASN A 778 -51.36 11.20 33.90
C ASN A 778 -50.08 12.04 33.76
N PHE A 779 -49.17 11.94 34.73
CA PHE A 779 -47.98 12.78 34.74
C PHE A 779 -47.03 12.53 33.56
N GLU A 780 -46.94 11.31 33.02
CA GLU A 780 -46.05 11.01 31.90
C GLU A 780 -46.53 11.69 30.61
N LEU A 781 -47.84 11.80 30.42
CA LEU A 781 -48.44 12.57 29.32
C LEU A 781 -48.16 14.06 29.47
N ILE A 782 -48.29 14.62 30.67
CA ILE A 782 -47.99 16.06 30.92
C ILE A 782 -46.51 16.35 30.63
N LYS A 783 -45.63 15.44 31.05
CA LYS A 783 -44.19 15.55 30.81
C LYS A 783 -43.85 15.50 29.32
N GLN A 784 -44.49 14.61 28.56
CA GLN A 784 -44.34 14.56 27.10
C GLN A 784 -44.86 15.84 26.43
N TYR A 785 -46.03 16.33 26.86
CA TYR A 785 -46.59 17.59 26.36
C TYR A 785 -45.67 18.79 26.63
N TYR A 786 -45.12 18.89 27.86
CA TYR A 786 -44.16 19.92 28.21
C TYR A 786 -42.91 19.85 27.33
N TRP A 787 -42.32 18.68 27.11
CA TRP A 787 -41.14 18.54 26.25
C TRP A 787 -41.40 18.91 24.78
N GLN A 788 -42.57 18.54 24.25
CA GLN A 788 -42.98 18.89 22.89
C GLN A 788 -43.19 20.39 22.71
N THR A 789 -43.74 21.07 23.72
CA THR A 789 -44.15 22.48 23.61
C THR A 789 -43.10 23.47 24.13
N SER A 790 -42.13 23.01 24.91
CA SER A 790 -41.04 23.84 25.46
C SER A 790 -39.70 23.66 24.73
N ASN A 791 -39.56 22.60 23.92
CA ASN A 791 -38.31 22.22 23.26
C ASN A 791 -37.15 21.90 24.25
N HIS A 792 -37.46 21.65 25.52
CA HIS A 792 -36.51 21.17 26.55
C HIS A 792 -36.60 19.66 26.72
N ASP A 793 -35.49 19.00 27.05
CA ASP A 793 -35.39 17.56 27.34
C ASP A 793 -35.40 17.25 28.85
N ASN A 794 -35.59 18.26 29.69
CA ASN A 794 -35.55 18.17 31.15
C ASN A 794 -36.55 19.15 31.80
N ILE A 795 -36.97 18.87 33.05
CA ILE A 795 -37.89 19.72 33.81
C ILE A 795 -37.11 20.45 34.90
N ARG A 796 -36.85 21.74 34.68
CA ARG A 796 -36.29 22.69 35.66
C ARG A 796 -37.33 23.76 35.97
N THR A 797 -37.44 24.15 37.24
CA THR A 797 -38.46 25.10 37.70
C THR A 797 -38.43 26.44 36.96
N ALA A 798 -37.24 26.95 36.62
CA ALA A 798 -37.09 28.20 35.86
C ALA A 798 -37.65 28.09 34.43
N ASP A 799 -37.24 27.06 33.70
CA ASP A 799 -37.67 26.78 32.32
C ASP A 799 -39.20 26.58 32.26
N VAL A 800 -39.76 25.87 33.24
CA VAL A 800 -41.21 25.66 33.35
C VAL A 800 -41.95 26.97 33.62
N ARG A 801 -41.40 27.85 34.46
CA ARG A 801 -41.99 29.16 34.75
C ARG A 801 -42.05 30.04 33.50
N GLU A 802 -40.96 30.09 32.74
CA GLU A 802 -40.89 30.85 31.48
C GLU A 802 -41.91 30.31 30.46
N TRP A 803 -41.92 28.99 30.28
CA TRP A 803 -42.89 28.31 29.43
C TRP A 803 -44.33 28.60 29.83
N ALA A 804 -44.65 28.50 31.12
CA ALA A 804 -45.99 28.71 31.66
C ALA A 804 -46.47 30.16 31.51
N THR A 805 -45.55 31.14 31.61
CA THR A 805 -45.88 32.56 31.42
C THR A 805 -46.33 32.84 29.98
N SER A 806 -45.77 32.13 29.00
CA SER A 806 -46.14 32.24 27.59
C SER A 806 -47.44 31.51 27.22
N ARG A 807 -47.94 30.63 28.10
CA ARG A 807 -49.05 29.67 27.85
C ARG A 807 -50.00 29.58 29.04
N LEU A 808 -50.56 30.72 29.42
CA LEU A 808 -51.28 30.88 30.69
C LEU A 808 -52.46 29.90 30.88
N ASN A 809 -53.31 29.76 29.86
CA ASN A 809 -54.49 28.89 29.94
C ASN A 809 -54.11 27.42 30.13
N GLU A 810 -53.07 26.97 29.44
CA GLU A 810 -52.52 25.62 29.55
C GLU A 810 -51.93 25.39 30.96
N ALA A 811 -51.19 26.40 31.45
CA ALA A 811 -50.59 26.38 32.77
C ALA A 811 -51.64 26.31 33.90
N ILE A 812 -52.73 27.09 33.83
CA ILE A 812 -53.83 27.08 34.81
C ILE A 812 -54.43 25.69 34.92
N ILE A 813 -54.72 25.07 33.77
CA ILE A 813 -55.42 23.79 33.75
C ILE A 813 -54.50 22.66 34.23
N LEU A 814 -53.23 22.63 33.80
CA LEU A 814 -52.25 21.66 34.29
C LEU A 814 -52.02 21.82 35.81
N PHE A 815 -51.93 23.06 36.29
CA PHE A 815 -51.76 23.36 37.70
C PHE A 815 -52.97 22.89 38.54
N SER A 816 -54.20 23.18 38.08
CA SER A 816 -55.44 22.73 38.72
C SER A 816 -55.51 21.20 38.80
N TRP A 817 -55.21 20.50 37.70
CA TRP A 817 -55.21 19.05 37.68
C TRP A 817 -54.17 18.44 38.63
N MET A 818 -52.94 18.98 38.65
CA MET A 818 -51.89 18.50 39.56
C MET A 818 -52.26 18.74 41.03
N LYS A 819 -52.99 19.83 41.35
CA LYS A 819 -53.48 20.15 42.69
C LYS A 819 -54.57 19.19 43.19
N GLU A 820 -55.42 18.71 42.28
CA GLU A 820 -56.53 17.78 42.58
C GLU A 820 -56.11 16.31 42.56
N SER A 821 -55.04 15.96 41.83
CA SER A 821 -54.56 14.59 41.70
C SER A 821 -53.93 14.04 42.99
N LYS A 822 -54.62 13.10 43.64
CA LYS A 822 -54.16 12.46 44.91
C LYS A 822 -52.78 11.80 44.80
N SER A 823 -52.41 11.25 43.65
CA SER A 823 -51.11 10.57 43.44
C SER A 823 -49.95 11.53 43.25
N ILE A 824 -50.21 12.73 42.72
CA ILE A 824 -49.20 13.77 42.48
C ILE A 824 -49.01 14.64 43.71
N LYS A 825 -50.09 14.89 44.47
CA LYS A 825 -50.06 15.73 45.68
C LYS A 825 -48.99 15.31 46.70
N ALA A 826 -48.72 14.01 46.81
CA ALA A 826 -47.67 13.47 47.69
C ALA A 826 -46.23 13.72 47.19
N LYS A 827 -46.03 14.15 45.95
CA LYS A 827 -44.72 14.32 45.29
C LYS A 827 -44.37 15.79 44.99
N ILE A 828 -45.32 16.71 45.16
CA ILE A 828 -45.17 18.13 44.80
C ILE A 828 -44.08 18.82 45.64
N ASP A 829 -43.94 18.46 46.92
CA ASP A 829 -42.93 19.06 47.81
C ASP A 829 -41.51 18.51 47.59
N GLY A 830 -41.36 17.54 46.68
CA GLY A 830 -40.09 16.88 46.37
C GLY A 830 -39.24 17.57 45.29
N GLN A 831 -38.03 17.05 45.09
CA GLN A 831 -37.13 17.42 43.98
C GLN A 831 -37.39 16.63 42.70
N SER A 832 -38.48 15.87 42.63
CA SER A 832 -38.86 15.09 41.45
C SER A 832 -39.35 15.99 40.31
N TYR A 833 -39.53 15.41 39.13
CA TYR A 833 -40.08 16.16 37.99
C TYR A 833 -41.48 16.69 38.28
N GLU A 834 -42.31 15.94 39.02
CA GLU A 834 -43.62 16.40 39.48
C GLU A 834 -43.52 17.69 40.32
N GLY A 835 -42.63 17.71 41.32
CA GLY A 835 -42.46 18.86 42.19
C GLY A 835 -41.78 20.06 41.51
N ARG A 836 -40.90 19.83 40.53
CA ARG A 836 -40.28 20.92 39.75
C ARG A 836 -41.25 21.55 38.76
N LEU A 837 -42.07 20.73 38.09
CA LEU A 837 -43.10 21.20 37.17
C LEU A 837 -44.17 21.98 37.94
N PHE A 838 -44.66 21.44 39.06
CA PHE A 838 -45.66 22.11 39.89
C PHE A 838 -45.19 23.48 40.38
N ARG A 839 -43.96 23.57 40.93
CA ARG A 839 -43.39 24.85 41.39
C ARG A 839 -43.20 25.85 40.26
N GLY A 840 -42.83 25.41 39.06
CA GLY A 840 -42.68 26.30 37.91
C GLY A 840 -44.01 26.87 37.45
N LEU A 841 -45.04 26.03 37.39
CA LEU A 841 -46.42 26.45 37.12
C LEU A 841 -46.94 27.42 38.19
N GLN A 842 -46.73 27.09 39.47
CA GLN A 842 -47.12 27.94 40.59
C GLN A 842 -46.48 29.33 40.52
N GLN A 843 -45.15 29.39 40.33
CA GLN A 843 -44.42 30.66 40.24
C GLN A 843 -44.80 31.51 39.03
N ALA A 844 -45.30 30.89 37.95
CA ALA A 844 -45.83 31.62 36.80
C ALA A 844 -47.22 32.18 37.10
N LEU A 845 -48.07 31.42 37.78
CA LEU A 845 -49.46 31.79 38.08
C LEU A 845 -49.62 32.75 39.27
N GLU A 846 -48.68 32.75 40.23
CA GLU A 846 -48.62 33.73 41.33
C GLU A 846 -48.48 35.18 40.81
N GLY A 847 -48.08 35.39 39.56
CA GLY A 847 -48.07 36.70 38.90
C GLY A 847 -49.40 37.15 38.31
N TYR A 848 -50.45 36.32 38.35
CA TYR A 848 -51.73 36.51 37.64
C TYR A 848 -52.99 36.38 38.51
N GLU A 849 -52.89 36.19 39.83
CA GLU A 849 -54.05 36.18 40.75
C GLU A 849 -54.60 37.61 41.02
N GLU A 850 -55.29 38.18 40.03
CA GLU A 850 -56.42 39.13 40.18
C GLU A 850 -57.36 39.01 38.96
N VAL A 851 -58.05 37.87 38.78
CA VAL A 851 -59.37 37.76 38.10
C VAL A 851 -60.16 36.59 38.68
#